data_AF-A0A285SMT0-F1
#
_entry.id   AF-A0A285SMT0-F1
#
_cell.length_a   1.000
_cell.length_b   1.000
_cell.length_c   1.000
_cell.angle_alpha   90.00
_cell.angle_beta   90.00
_cell.angle_gamma   90.00
#
_symmetry.space_group_name_H-M   'P 1'
#
loop_
_entity.id
_entity.type
_entity.pdbx_description
1 polymer ?
#
loop_
_entity_poly.entity_id
_entity_poly.type
_entity_poly.pdbx_seq_one_letter_code
_entity_poly.pdbx_strand_id
1 'polypeptide(L)'
;MSSTFYKESDDIMERFELATERISQIKEDKELPENIQAYFNQVAEFVMMVLPIMNKAIDGTLAERTLEQCQADNKTIFSIYEESNYENSFLCPTYAVAKLGEEIGGPLSAAFYSITSIIEAAFAGRVDKFTIYCELLLQLYGECQIEDEDKYRRESILNALYSFKHDYCQMFLSEQIISMVDPEYDFYTRIIMEDNLSDDRYMYKYGMYIGPNELGIAAHLRSLPHEDVVAMAQTYVQGYIKGFEVTGKDISIKDTVGVNAPVGFELMTREAIRLFDEAGLAATVRFGGTSSRNLFSSVPNKQCEYDHKDDRAYYWDKGMADRFLEVQKNTLEKHKELAAVYGGPAVIETFGEVPFEPANREANAAYSDKQNELNVYYASQNGQINNQYIKGEERSFTIIAYPIPEIGKDFNEIFNETVAVNTMDYELYKNIQQHIIDVLDQGEKVHVTGRGDNHTDITVKLHHLDDPAHQTNFENCVADVNIPVGEVFTSPELEGTNGVLHVTQVYLNELGYRNLEMKFEDGKIVSYTCSNFDAEEENKKYIYDNVLHKHDTLPMGEFAIGTNTRAFVMGQKYSIADKLPILIAEKTGPHFAVGDTCYSHAEDVPMYNPDGKECIARDNSCSLLRKTDFSKAYFNCHTDITIPYYELGDITVITADGRELPIIREGRFVVEGTEELNKALDM
;
A
#
# COMPACT_ATOMS: atom_id res chain seq x y z
N MET A 1 -9.35 -30.07 -0.92
CA MET A 1 -8.99 -28.99 -1.87
C MET A 1 -10.21 -28.13 -2.10
N SER A 2 -10.06 -26.81 -2.17
CA SER A 2 -11.21 -25.96 -2.51
C SER A 2 -11.66 -26.24 -3.94
N SER A 3 -12.97 -26.17 -4.21
CA SER A 3 -13.54 -26.39 -5.55
C SER A 3 -13.24 -25.26 -6.54
N THR A 4 -12.56 -24.21 -6.08
CA THR A 4 -12.24 -22.96 -6.77
C THR A 4 -10.98 -23.00 -7.61
N PHE A 5 -10.01 -23.83 -7.23
CA PHE A 5 -8.82 -24.01 -8.02
C PHE A 5 -9.05 -25.03 -9.12
N TYR A 6 -8.32 -24.86 -10.23
CA TYR A 6 -8.44 -25.68 -11.43
C TYR A 6 -8.42 -27.17 -11.06
N LYS A 7 -9.40 -27.94 -11.54
CA LYS A 7 -9.47 -29.38 -11.28
C LYS A 7 -8.31 -30.07 -11.99
N GLU A 8 -7.58 -30.89 -11.24
CA GLU A 8 -6.51 -31.77 -11.75
C GLU A 8 -7.00 -32.55 -12.98
N SER A 9 -6.25 -32.48 -14.07
CA SER A 9 -6.40 -33.38 -15.21
C SER A 9 -5.28 -34.42 -15.18
N ASP A 10 -5.54 -35.65 -15.62
CA ASP A 10 -4.50 -36.69 -15.69
C ASP A 10 -3.22 -36.20 -16.42
N ASP A 11 -3.37 -35.33 -17.42
CA ASP A 11 -2.27 -34.68 -18.15
C ASP A 11 -1.34 -33.80 -17.28
N ILE A 12 -1.88 -33.04 -16.32
CA ILE A 12 -1.04 -32.13 -15.51
C ILE A 12 -0.26 -32.89 -14.45
N MET A 13 -0.83 -33.97 -13.92
CA MET A 13 -0.17 -34.84 -12.95
C MET A 13 0.98 -35.61 -13.61
N GLU A 14 0.79 -36.13 -14.83
CA GLU A 14 1.88 -36.78 -15.57
C GLU A 14 3.03 -35.79 -15.84
N ARG A 15 2.72 -34.56 -16.27
CA ARG A 15 3.73 -33.50 -16.47
C ARG A 15 4.44 -33.13 -15.17
N PHE A 16 3.72 -33.01 -14.07
CA PHE A 16 4.27 -32.75 -12.74
C PHE A 16 5.28 -33.83 -12.32
N GLU A 17 4.90 -35.10 -12.44
CA GLU A 17 5.74 -36.24 -12.09
C GLU A 17 7.00 -36.26 -12.96
N LEU A 18 6.86 -36.15 -14.29
CA LEU A 18 8.00 -36.12 -15.21
C LEU A 18 8.94 -34.95 -14.95
N ALA A 19 8.39 -33.74 -14.74
CA ALA A 19 9.20 -32.55 -14.51
C ALA A 19 9.97 -32.63 -13.19
N THR A 20 9.31 -33.02 -12.10
CA THR A 20 9.96 -33.15 -10.78
C THR A 20 10.96 -34.30 -10.72
N GLU A 21 10.69 -35.42 -11.40
CA GLU A 21 11.66 -36.51 -11.57
C GLU A 21 12.91 -36.00 -12.30
N ARG A 22 12.75 -35.30 -13.43
CA ARG A 22 13.89 -34.78 -14.18
C ARG A 22 14.69 -33.75 -13.39
N ILE A 23 14.02 -32.84 -12.67
CA ILE A 23 14.68 -31.84 -11.81
C ILE A 23 15.53 -32.52 -10.73
N SER A 24 15.05 -33.63 -10.16
CA SER A 24 15.79 -34.37 -9.13
C SER A 24 17.15 -34.92 -9.62
N GLN A 25 17.32 -35.08 -10.94
CA GLN A 25 18.51 -35.64 -11.58
C GLN A 25 19.52 -34.55 -11.99
N ILE A 26 19.14 -33.26 -12.04
CA ILE A 26 20.00 -32.16 -12.52
C ILE A 26 21.35 -32.11 -11.79
N LYS A 27 21.38 -32.44 -10.50
CA LYS A 27 22.59 -32.42 -9.68
C LYS A 27 23.59 -33.51 -10.05
N GLU A 28 23.12 -34.59 -10.65
CA GLU A 28 23.95 -35.72 -11.11
C GLU A 28 24.51 -35.47 -12.51
N ASP A 29 23.80 -34.68 -13.32
CA ASP A 29 24.27 -34.21 -14.60
C ASP A 29 25.50 -33.30 -14.39
N LYS A 30 26.53 -33.50 -15.22
CA LYS A 30 27.73 -32.65 -15.25
C LYS A 30 27.98 -32.16 -16.66
N GLU A 31 26.93 -31.59 -17.23
CA GLU A 31 26.83 -31.28 -18.66
C GLU A 31 27.06 -29.79 -18.94
N LEU A 32 27.04 -28.93 -17.92
CA LEU A 32 27.22 -27.48 -18.05
C LEU A 32 28.56 -27.00 -17.46
N PRO A 33 29.04 -25.80 -17.86
CA PRO A 33 30.14 -25.11 -17.18
C PRO A 33 29.88 -24.97 -15.67
N GLU A 34 30.93 -25.03 -14.85
CA GLU A 34 30.84 -25.13 -13.38
C GLU A 34 29.87 -24.13 -12.73
N ASN A 35 29.97 -22.84 -13.08
CA ASN A 35 29.10 -21.81 -12.49
C ASN A 35 27.65 -21.93 -12.95
N ILE A 36 27.41 -22.28 -14.22
CA ILE A 36 26.06 -22.48 -14.76
C ILE A 36 25.43 -23.74 -14.13
N GLN A 37 26.19 -24.82 -14.00
CA GLN A 37 25.75 -26.01 -13.28
C GLN A 37 25.42 -25.69 -11.81
N ALA A 38 26.22 -24.84 -11.14
CA ALA A 38 25.95 -24.42 -9.78
C ALA A 38 24.63 -23.64 -9.64
N TYR A 39 24.27 -22.81 -10.63
CA TYR A 39 22.97 -22.15 -10.69
C TYR A 39 21.84 -23.18 -10.71
N PHE A 40 21.83 -24.09 -11.70
CA PHE A 40 20.76 -25.07 -11.84
C PHE A 40 20.67 -26.04 -10.66
N ASN A 41 21.81 -26.39 -10.05
CA ASN A 41 21.84 -27.17 -8.83
C ASN A 41 21.14 -26.46 -7.67
N GLN A 42 21.39 -25.16 -7.47
CA GLN A 42 20.74 -24.40 -6.40
C GLN A 42 19.23 -24.26 -6.64
N VAL A 43 18.81 -23.97 -7.87
CA VAL A 43 17.37 -23.84 -8.18
C VAL A 43 16.66 -25.19 -8.06
N ALA A 44 17.27 -26.28 -8.53
CA ALA A 44 16.74 -27.64 -8.37
C ALA A 44 16.64 -28.02 -6.88
N GLU A 45 17.65 -27.71 -6.07
CA GLU A 45 17.61 -27.93 -4.62
C GLU A 45 16.46 -27.17 -3.96
N PHE A 46 16.21 -25.92 -4.38
CA PHE A 46 15.07 -25.14 -3.91
C PHE A 46 13.72 -25.77 -4.31
N VAL A 47 13.56 -26.21 -5.56
CA VAL A 47 12.33 -26.92 -6.00
C VAL A 47 12.12 -28.20 -5.17
N MET A 48 13.17 -29.00 -4.99
CA MET A 48 13.10 -30.24 -4.20
C MET A 48 12.85 -29.98 -2.71
N MET A 49 13.20 -28.80 -2.20
CA MET A 49 12.89 -28.37 -0.84
C MET A 49 11.40 -28.06 -0.67
N VAL A 50 10.75 -27.48 -1.67
CA VAL A 50 9.31 -27.14 -1.64
C VAL A 50 8.42 -28.33 -2.01
N LEU A 51 8.90 -29.25 -2.86
CA LEU A 51 8.15 -30.42 -3.35
C LEU A 51 7.43 -31.25 -2.24
N PRO A 52 8.02 -31.49 -1.06
CA PRO A 52 7.33 -32.19 0.04
C PRO A 52 6.10 -31.46 0.57
N ILE A 53 5.96 -30.15 0.36
CA ILE A 53 4.75 -29.39 0.69
C ILE A 53 3.68 -29.65 -0.37
N MET A 54 4.04 -29.56 -1.65
CA MET A 54 3.15 -29.85 -2.77
C MET A 54 2.58 -31.27 -2.66
N ASN A 55 3.41 -32.27 -2.38
CA ASN A 55 2.97 -33.66 -2.20
C ASN A 55 1.97 -33.80 -1.04
N LYS A 56 2.19 -33.12 0.09
CA LYS A 56 1.21 -33.11 1.19
C LYS A 56 -0.10 -32.42 0.81
N ALA A 57 -0.04 -31.39 -0.06
CA ALA A 57 -1.24 -30.72 -0.56
C ALA A 57 -2.06 -31.64 -1.48
N ILE A 58 -1.40 -32.36 -2.40
CA ILE A 58 -2.00 -33.37 -3.27
C ILE A 58 -2.65 -34.47 -2.44
N ASP A 59 -1.91 -35.02 -1.47
CA ASP A 59 -2.38 -36.12 -0.61
C ASP A 59 -3.43 -35.68 0.43
N GLY A 60 -3.74 -34.39 0.52
CA GLY A 60 -4.67 -33.83 1.51
C GLY A 60 -4.15 -33.84 2.96
N THR A 61 -2.87 -34.10 3.17
CA THR A 61 -2.22 -34.20 4.49
C THR A 61 -1.53 -32.91 4.95
N LEU A 62 -1.56 -31.85 4.13
CA LEU A 62 -0.91 -30.56 4.44
C LEU A 62 -1.35 -29.96 5.79
N ALA A 63 -2.63 -30.11 6.14
CA ALA A 63 -3.19 -29.62 7.39
C ALA A 63 -2.87 -30.50 8.61
N GLU A 64 -2.31 -31.70 8.41
CA GLU A 64 -1.97 -32.65 9.48
C GLU A 64 -0.60 -32.37 10.11
N ARG A 65 0.18 -31.45 9.53
CA ARG A 65 1.48 -31.03 10.06
C ARG A 65 1.34 -30.54 11.50
N THR A 66 2.30 -30.92 12.35
CA THR A 66 2.43 -30.35 13.69
C THR A 66 2.93 -28.91 13.59
N LEU A 67 2.77 -28.13 14.66
CA LEU A 67 3.27 -26.76 14.69
C LEU A 67 4.79 -26.72 14.47
N GLU A 68 5.53 -27.66 15.06
CA GLU A 68 6.98 -27.77 14.89
C GLU A 68 7.36 -28.08 13.45
N GLN A 69 6.59 -28.92 12.75
CA GLN A 69 6.79 -29.19 11.33
C GLN A 69 6.52 -27.93 10.49
N CYS A 70 5.42 -27.21 10.75
CA CYS A 70 5.13 -25.96 10.08
C CYS A 70 6.24 -24.91 10.26
N GLN A 71 6.75 -24.76 11.49
CA GLN A 71 7.86 -23.85 11.80
C GLN A 71 9.17 -24.28 11.12
N ALA A 72 9.46 -25.58 11.08
CA ALA A 72 10.64 -26.12 10.39
C ALA A 72 10.56 -25.93 8.88
N ASP A 73 9.39 -26.18 8.27
CA ASP A 73 9.12 -25.94 6.85
C ASP A 73 9.32 -24.46 6.53
N ASN A 74 8.69 -23.56 7.30
CA ASN A 74 8.81 -22.11 7.14
C ASN A 74 10.27 -21.64 7.22
N LYS A 75 10.99 -22.04 8.27
CA LYS A 75 12.41 -21.68 8.41
C LYS A 75 13.24 -22.19 7.23
N THR A 76 13.01 -23.43 6.79
CA THR A 76 13.80 -24.04 5.72
C THR A 76 13.55 -23.37 4.38
N ILE A 77 12.29 -23.21 4.00
CA ILE A 77 11.87 -22.61 2.72
C ILE A 77 12.32 -21.15 2.60
N PHE A 78 12.13 -20.36 3.65
CA PHE A 78 12.46 -18.93 3.61
C PHE A 78 13.91 -18.62 3.99
N SER A 79 14.72 -19.62 4.33
CA SER A 79 16.15 -19.42 4.67
C SER A 79 16.95 -18.77 3.55
N ILE A 80 16.57 -18.96 2.29
CA ILE A 80 17.24 -18.32 1.14
C ILE A 80 17.18 -16.78 1.18
N TYR A 81 16.18 -16.23 1.88
CA TYR A 81 16.01 -14.79 2.04
C TYR A 81 16.80 -14.22 3.23
N GLU A 82 17.33 -15.05 4.15
CA GLU A 82 18.22 -14.56 5.20
C GLU A 82 19.39 -13.79 4.56
N GLU A 83 19.73 -12.60 5.08
CA GLU A 83 20.67 -11.65 4.47
C GLU A 83 21.94 -12.32 3.93
N SER A 84 22.62 -13.11 4.77
CA SER A 84 23.83 -13.83 4.39
C SER A 84 23.63 -14.90 3.33
N ASN A 85 22.49 -15.59 3.33
CA ASN A 85 22.17 -16.61 2.32
C ASN A 85 21.81 -15.95 0.99
N TYR A 86 20.99 -14.89 1.03
CA TYR A 86 20.58 -14.13 -0.15
C TYR A 86 21.80 -13.58 -0.89
N GLU A 87 22.69 -12.86 -0.19
CA GLU A 87 23.90 -12.27 -0.78
C GLU A 87 24.86 -13.29 -1.41
N ASN A 88 24.77 -14.55 -1.00
CA ASN A 88 25.59 -15.65 -1.49
C ASN A 88 24.81 -16.66 -2.34
N SER A 89 23.66 -16.25 -2.89
CA SER A 89 22.80 -17.09 -3.72
C SER A 89 22.60 -16.50 -5.11
N PHE A 90 22.27 -17.33 -6.09
CA PHE A 90 21.88 -16.87 -7.42
C PHE A 90 20.53 -16.12 -7.43
N LEU A 91 19.80 -16.12 -6.31
CA LEU A 91 18.65 -15.24 -6.12
C LEU A 91 19.11 -13.77 -6.04
N CYS A 92 20.32 -13.48 -5.58
CA CYS A 92 20.86 -12.11 -5.62
C CYS A 92 21.42 -11.80 -7.02
N PRO A 93 20.91 -10.78 -7.75
CA PRO A 93 21.41 -10.44 -9.08
C PRO A 93 22.91 -10.11 -9.09
N THR A 94 23.41 -9.46 -8.03
CA THR A 94 24.84 -9.14 -7.90
C THR A 94 25.70 -10.40 -7.81
N TYR A 95 25.28 -11.39 -7.02
CA TYR A 95 25.98 -12.66 -6.93
C TYR A 95 25.88 -13.44 -8.24
N ALA A 96 24.70 -13.46 -8.86
CA ALA A 96 24.48 -14.13 -10.14
C ALA A 96 25.35 -13.56 -11.25
N VAL A 97 25.42 -12.22 -11.41
CA VAL A 97 26.30 -11.56 -12.38
C VAL A 97 27.78 -11.83 -12.07
N ALA A 98 28.19 -11.81 -10.80
CA ALA A 98 29.58 -12.10 -10.44
C ALA A 98 30.02 -13.54 -10.77
N LYS A 99 29.08 -14.50 -10.79
CA LYS A 99 29.36 -15.93 -11.07
C LYS A 99 29.10 -16.33 -12.52
N LEU A 100 28.07 -15.78 -13.15
CA LEU A 100 27.57 -16.17 -14.47
C LEU A 100 27.93 -15.15 -15.56
N GLY A 101 28.43 -13.98 -15.19
CA GLY A 101 28.69 -12.87 -16.11
C GLY A 101 27.47 -11.97 -16.34
N GLU A 102 27.72 -10.80 -16.93
CA GLU A 102 26.72 -9.75 -17.16
C GLU A 102 25.60 -10.18 -18.13
N GLU A 103 25.92 -11.04 -19.10
CA GLU A 103 24.97 -11.42 -20.15
C GLU A 103 23.82 -12.29 -19.63
N ILE A 104 24.10 -13.25 -18.74
CA ILE A 104 23.11 -14.25 -18.31
C ILE A 104 22.80 -14.22 -16.81
N GLY A 105 23.65 -13.59 -15.99
CA GLY A 105 23.47 -13.56 -14.54
C GLY A 105 22.18 -12.91 -14.09
N GLY A 106 21.88 -11.70 -14.59
CA GLY A 106 20.65 -10.98 -14.28
C GLY A 106 19.38 -11.74 -14.69
N PRO A 107 19.23 -12.16 -15.98
CA PRO A 107 18.06 -12.92 -16.42
C PRO A 107 17.84 -14.24 -15.67
N LEU A 108 18.90 -14.98 -15.33
CA LEU A 108 18.77 -16.22 -14.56
C LEU A 108 18.40 -15.93 -13.10
N SER A 109 18.92 -14.87 -12.49
CA SER A 109 18.48 -14.44 -11.17
C SER A 109 16.99 -14.09 -11.15
N ALA A 110 16.51 -13.35 -12.16
CA ALA A 110 15.08 -13.05 -12.34
C ALA A 110 14.23 -14.31 -12.56
N ALA A 111 14.74 -15.28 -13.32
CA ALA A 111 14.08 -16.57 -13.50
C ALA A 111 13.95 -17.31 -12.17
N PHE A 112 15.02 -17.34 -11.35
CA PHE A 112 14.98 -17.97 -10.03
C PHE A 112 13.97 -17.26 -9.12
N TYR A 113 13.97 -15.93 -9.08
CA TYR A 113 12.96 -15.16 -8.33
C TYR A 113 11.54 -15.50 -8.77
N SER A 114 11.26 -15.59 -10.07
CA SER A 114 9.95 -16.03 -10.55
C SER A 114 9.62 -17.48 -10.18
N ILE A 115 10.61 -18.37 -10.11
CA ILE A 115 10.41 -19.77 -9.71
C ILE A 115 10.07 -19.86 -8.21
N THR A 116 10.45 -18.90 -7.37
CA THR A 116 10.07 -18.93 -5.94
C THR A 116 8.55 -18.90 -5.70
N SER A 117 7.76 -18.47 -6.70
CA SER A 117 6.29 -18.55 -6.67
C SER A 117 5.74 -19.99 -6.56
N ILE A 118 6.58 -21.02 -6.72
CA ILE A 118 6.19 -22.40 -6.38
C ILE A 118 5.82 -22.58 -4.91
N ILE A 119 6.27 -21.69 -4.00
CA ILE A 119 5.87 -21.72 -2.59
C ILE A 119 4.35 -21.55 -2.50
N GLU A 120 3.81 -20.43 -3.01
CA GLU A 120 2.36 -20.17 -3.04
C GLU A 120 1.61 -21.35 -3.68
N ALA A 121 2.09 -21.82 -4.84
CA ALA A 121 1.47 -22.92 -5.56
C ALA A 121 1.41 -24.21 -4.72
N ALA A 122 2.48 -24.54 -4.00
CA ALA A 122 2.54 -25.74 -3.17
C ALA A 122 1.54 -25.70 -2.02
N PHE A 123 1.44 -24.58 -1.31
CA PHE A 123 0.51 -24.45 -0.18
C PHE A 123 -0.96 -24.33 -0.63
N ALA A 124 -1.21 -23.73 -1.79
CA ALA A 124 -2.54 -23.68 -2.40
C ALA A 124 -2.95 -24.99 -3.11
N GLY A 125 -2.04 -25.96 -3.24
CA GLY A 125 -2.29 -27.21 -3.97
C GLY A 125 -2.42 -27.02 -5.49
N ARG A 126 -1.79 -25.98 -6.04
CA ARG A 126 -1.82 -25.62 -7.46
C ARG A 126 -0.77 -26.38 -8.25
N VAL A 127 -1.06 -27.66 -8.51
CA VAL A 127 -0.22 -28.54 -9.34
C VAL A 127 0.07 -27.89 -10.70
N ASP A 128 -0.92 -27.24 -11.29
CA ASP A 128 -0.79 -26.50 -12.55
C ASP A 128 0.29 -25.42 -12.50
N LYS A 129 0.23 -24.50 -11.53
CA LYS A 129 1.24 -23.44 -11.34
C LYS A 129 2.61 -24.02 -10.98
N PHE A 130 2.65 -25.00 -10.08
CA PHE A 130 3.91 -25.63 -9.66
C PHE A 130 4.62 -26.26 -10.87
N THR A 131 3.87 -26.99 -11.70
CA THR A 131 4.38 -27.69 -12.89
C THR A 131 4.96 -26.73 -13.91
N ILE A 132 4.29 -25.62 -14.23
CA ILE A 132 4.79 -24.70 -15.26
C ILE A 132 6.09 -24.01 -14.84
N TYR A 133 6.30 -23.76 -13.54
CA TYR A 133 7.58 -23.25 -13.04
C TYR A 133 8.69 -24.31 -13.10
N CYS A 134 8.37 -25.57 -12.82
CA CYS A 134 9.30 -26.69 -13.06
C CYS A 134 9.67 -26.82 -14.55
N GLU A 135 8.69 -26.66 -15.45
CA GLU A 135 8.92 -26.69 -16.89
C GLU A 135 9.77 -25.50 -17.37
N LEU A 136 9.56 -24.30 -16.81
CA LEU A 136 10.44 -23.16 -17.06
C LEU A 136 11.88 -23.46 -16.66
N LEU A 137 12.11 -24.05 -15.48
CA LEU A 137 13.44 -24.45 -15.04
C LEU A 137 14.09 -25.44 -16.02
N LEU A 138 13.34 -26.45 -16.45
CA LEU A 138 13.81 -27.46 -17.40
C LEU A 138 14.08 -26.90 -18.79
N GLN A 139 13.25 -25.97 -19.26
CA GLN A 139 13.47 -25.26 -20.52
C GLN A 139 14.77 -24.45 -20.45
N LEU A 140 14.95 -23.63 -19.42
CA LEU A 140 16.18 -22.86 -19.22
C LEU A 140 17.42 -23.76 -19.14
N TYR A 141 17.30 -24.90 -18.45
CA TYR A 141 18.37 -25.88 -18.36
C TYR A 141 18.74 -26.44 -19.73
N GLY A 142 17.76 -26.89 -20.52
CA GLY A 142 17.96 -27.40 -21.87
C GLY A 142 18.56 -26.37 -22.83
N GLU A 143 18.08 -25.13 -22.80
CA GLU A 143 18.65 -24.03 -23.60
C GLU A 143 20.13 -23.79 -23.26
N CYS A 144 20.50 -23.84 -21.97
CA CYS A 144 21.89 -23.68 -21.54
C CYS A 144 22.80 -24.86 -21.93
N GLN A 145 22.22 -26.05 -22.16
CA GLN A 145 22.94 -27.23 -22.65
C GLN A 145 23.18 -27.18 -24.16
N ILE A 146 22.28 -26.55 -24.92
CA ILE A 146 22.36 -26.45 -26.38
C ILE A 146 23.33 -25.34 -26.79
N GLU A 147 23.24 -24.18 -26.14
CA GLU A 147 24.01 -23.00 -26.51
C GLU A 147 25.36 -22.97 -25.77
N ASP A 148 26.45 -22.85 -26.53
CA ASP A 148 27.81 -22.84 -25.99
C ASP A 148 28.34 -21.43 -25.68
N GLU A 149 27.80 -20.40 -26.35
CA GLU A 149 28.21 -19.00 -26.19
C GLU A 149 27.17 -18.20 -25.39
N ASP A 150 27.62 -17.41 -24.41
CA ASP A 150 26.72 -16.70 -23.48
C ASP A 150 25.79 -15.70 -24.18
N LYS A 151 26.20 -15.16 -25.33
CA LYS A 151 25.33 -14.30 -26.14
C LYS A 151 24.09 -15.05 -26.63
N TYR A 152 24.25 -16.25 -27.18
CA TYR A 152 23.12 -17.05 -27.66
C TYR A 152 22.33 -17.63 -26.49
N ARG A 153 23.01 -18.04 -25.39
CA ARG A 153 22.33 -18.40 -24.14
C ARG A 153 21.41 -17.29 -23.65
N ARG A 154 21.90 -16.05 -23.63
CA ARG A 154 21.09 -14.88 -23.23
C ARG A 154 19.84 -14.76 -24.08
N GLU A 155 19.96 -14.81 -25.41
CA GLU A 155 18.80 -14.74 -26.31
C GLU A 155 17.79 -15.87 -26.02
N SER A 156 18.26 -17.11 -25.86
CA SER A 156 17.41 -18.26 -25.49
C SER A 156 16.74 -18.10 -24.12
N ILE A 157 17.46 -17.62 -23.10
CA ILE A 157 16.92 -17.38 -21.76
C ILE A 157 15.81 -16.33 -21.81
N LEU A 158 16.05 -15.20 -22.49
CA LEU A 158 15.05 -14.13 -22.63
C LEU A 158 13.83 -14.62 -23.42
N ASN A 159 14.02 -15.43 -24.46
CA ASN A 159 12.93 -16.05 -25.21
C ASN A 159 12.12 -17.02 -24.33
N ALA A 160 12.77 -17.85 -23.50
CA ALA A 160 12.08 -18.74 -22.58
C ALA A 160 11.24 -17.97 -21.55
N LEU A 161 11.80 -16.89 -20.97
CA LEU A 161 11.07 -16.01 -20.06
C LEU A 161 9.88 -15.32 -20.75
N TYR A 162 10.09 -14.81 -21.96
CA TYR A 162 9.03 -14.19 -22.76
C TYR A 162 7.91 -15.19 -23.08
N SER A 163 8.24 -16.36 -23.63
CA SER A 163 7.27 -17.42 -23.94
C SER A 163 6.51 -17.86 -22.70
N PHE A 164 7.19 -18.09 -21.58
CA PHE A 164 6.55 -18.46 -20.32
C PHE A 164 5.51 -17.42 -19.88
N LYS A 165 5.90 -16.14 -19.83
CA LYS A 165 4.97 -15.08 -19.43
C LYS A 165 3.84 -14.89 -20.44
N HIS A 166 4.12 -15.04 -21.73
CA HIS A 166 3.14 -14.89 -22.80
C HIS A 166 2.12 -16.05 -22.81
N ASP A 167 2.58 -17.29 -22.68
CA ASP A 167 1.73 -18.47 -22.84
C ASP A 167 0.85 -18.71 -21.60
N TYR A 168 1.38 -18.42 -20.41
CA TYR A 168 0.66 -18.56 -19.15
C TYR A 168 0.01 -17.26 -18.65
N CYS A 169 0.06 -16.16 -19.41
CA CYS A 169 -0.56 -14.88 -19.00
C CYS A 169 -2.05 -15.01 -18.66
N GLN A 170 -2.79 -15.86 -19.39
CA GLN A 170 -4.20 -16.12 -19.12
C GLN A 170 -4.40 -16.73 -17.73
N MET A 171 -3.53 -17.66 -17.32
CA MET A 171 -3.60 -18.26 -15.98
C MET A 171 -3.31 -17.22 -14.90
N PHE A 172 -2.22 -16.46 -15.03
CA PHE A 172 -1.81 -15.50 -14.01
C PHE A 172 -2.77 -14.31 -13.87
N LEU A 173 -3.10 -13.65 -14.98
CA LEU A 173 -3.88 -12.42 -14.95
C LEU A 173 -5.36 -12.68 -14.68
N SER A 174 -5.94 -13.75 -15.23
CA SER A 174 -7.35 -14.04 -14.97
C SER A 174 -7.59 -14.34 -13.50
N GLU A 175 -6.70 -15.10 -12.87
CA GLU A 175 -6.83 -15.43 -11.45
C GLU A 175 -6.82 -14.20 -10.55
N GLN A 176 -5.92 -13.23 -10.81
CA GLN A 176 -5.88 -11.97 -10.07
C GLN A 176 -7.19 -11.17 -10.18
N ILE A 177 -7.85 -11.22 -11.33
CA ILE A 177 -9.12 -10.54 -11.60
C ILE A 177 -10.29 -11.32 -10.98
N ILE A 178 -10.37 -12.63 -11.21
CA ILE A 178 -11.47 -13.48 -10.74
C ILE A 178 -11.51 -13.47 -9.22
N SER A 179 -10.36 -13.70 -8.58
CA SER A 179 -10.26 -13.66 -7.12
C SER A 179 -10.61 -12.30 -6.50
N MET A 180 -10.69 -11.23 -7.30
CA MET A 180 -11.11 -9.90 -6.85
C MET A 180 -12.62 -9.78 -6.73
N VAL A 181 -13.32 -10.28 -7.75
CA VAL A 181 -14.73 -9.98 -8.01
C VAL A 181 -15.64 -11.16 -7.67
N ASP A 182 -15.08 -12.36 -7.62
CA ASP A 182 -15.82 -13.60 -7.40
C ASP A 182 -15.59 -14.12 -5.97
N PRO A 183 -16.57 -13.99 -5.06
CA PRO A 183 -16.48 -14.49 -3.69
C PRO A 183 -16.53 -16.02 -3.64
N GLU A 184 -16.93 -16.69 -4.72
CA GLU A 184 -16.79 -18.13 -4.79
C GLU A 184 -15.31 -18.51 -4.76
N TYR A 185 -14.38 -17.67 -5.23
CA TYR A 185 -12.91 -17.86 -5.18
C TYR A 185 -12.33 -17.73 -3.75
N ASP A 186 -12.67 -18.71 -2.91
CA ASP A 186 -12.72 -18.56 -1.46
C ASP A 186 -11.55 -19.17 -0.66
N PHE A 187 -10.48 -19.67 -1.29
CA PHE A 187 -9.45 -20.46 -0.57
C PHE A 187 -8.92 -19.76 0.69
N TYR A 188 -8.55 -18.49 0.58
CA TYR A 188 -8.04 -17.70 1.70
C TYR A 188 -9.14 -17.32 2.69
N THR A 189 -10.32 -16.95 2.18
CA THR A 189 -11.52 -16.67 2.98
C THR A 189 -11.88 -17.86 3.87
N ARG A 190 -11.82 -19.09 3.33
CA ARG A 190 -12.11 -20.32 4.08
C ARG A 190 -11.11 -20.60 5.18
N ILE A 191 -9.82 -20.33 4.98
CA ILE A 191 -8.84 -20.45 6.07
C ILE A 191 -9.24 -19.50 7.21
N ILE A 192 -9.55 -18.24 6.88
CA ILE A 192 -9.96 -17.24 7.88
C ILE A 192 -11.25 -17.63 8.59
N MET A 193 -12.24 -18.18 7.88
CA MET A 193 -13.57 -18.45 8.43
C MET A 193 -13.71 -19.81 9.11
N GLU A 194 -13.03 -20.85 8.62
CA GLU A 194 -13.23 -22.25 9.02
C GLU A 194 -12.16 -22.78 9.99
N ASP A 195 -10.92 -22.27 9.95
CA ASP A 195 -9.83 -22.84 10.77
C ASP A 195 -9.91 -22.45 12.25
N ASN A 196 -9.20 -23.22 13.09
CA ASN A 196 -9.04 -22.90 14.51
C ASN A 196 -7.98 -21.80 14.72
N LEU A 197 -8.42 -20.54 14.87
CA LEU A 197 -7.52 -19.40 15.11
C LEU A 197 -6.86 -19.37 16.50
N SER A 198 -7.23 -20.30 17.40
CA SER A 198 -6.48 -20.47 18.66
C SER A 198 -5.15 -21.19 18.46
N ASP A 199 -4.89 -21.74 17.27
CA ASP A 199 -3.73 -22.57 16.94
C ASP A 199 -2.96 -21.98 15.76
N ASP A 200 -1.69 -21.61 15.96
CA ASP A 200 -0.88 -20.87 14.97
C ASP A 200 -0.68 -21.62 13.64
N ARG A 201 -1.00 -22.92 13.57
CA ARG A 201 -0.85 -23.74 12.36
C ARG A 201 -1.63 -23.20 11.15
N TYR A 202 -2.73 -22.46 11.34
CA TYR A 202 -3.51 -21.93 10.21
C TYR A 202 -2.70 -20.94 9.36
N MET A 203 -1.84 -20.11 9.98
CA MET A 203 -1.04 -19.09 9.25
C MET A 203 -0.10 -19.75 8.23
N TYR A 204 0.43 -20.92 8.57
CA TYR A 204 1.32 -21.70 7.71
C TYR A 204 0.59 -22.41 6.56
N LYS A 205 -0.70 -22.17 6.34
CA LYS A 205 -1.43 -22.65 5.15
C LYS A 205 -1.39 -21.65 3.99
N TYR A 206 -1.01 -20.40 4.24
CA TYR A 206 -1.05 -19.36 3.22
C TYR A 206 0.09 -19.43 2.20
N GLY A 207 1.18 -20.13 2.51
CA GLY A 207 2.40 -20.13 1.68
C GLY A 207 3.16 -18.80 1.73
N MET A 208 3.07 -18.09 2.86
CA MET A 208 3.74 -16.83 3.13
C MET A 208 4.76 -17.00 4.26
N TYR A 209 5.68 -16.06 4.39
CA TYR A 209 6.64 -16.05 5.50
C TYR A 209 5.91 -15.73 6.81
N ILE A 210 6.00 -16.63 7.79
CA ILE A 210 5.47 -16.41 9.14
C ILE A 210 6.63 -16.09 10.06
N GLY A 211 6.69 -14.84 10.51
CA GLY A 211 7.73 -14.30 11.37
C GLY A 211 7.23 -13.85 12.75
N PRO A 212 8.07 -13.14 13.51
CA PRO A 212 7.71 -12.60 14.81
C PRO A 212 6.53 -11.62 14.76
N ASN A 213 6.36 -10.90 13.65
CA ASN A 213 5.28 -9.92 13.49
C ASN A 213 3.92 -10.60 13.45
N GLU A 214 3.73 -11.58 12.55
CA GLU A 214 2.47 -12.33 12.39
C GLU A 214 2.10 -13.06 13.69
N LEU A 215 3.07 -13.74 14.30
CA LEU A 215 2.88 -14.47 15.56
C LEU A 215 2.54 -13.52 16.73
N GLY A 216 3.20 -12.37 16.81
CA GLY A 216 2.98 -11.38 17.86
C GLY A 216 1.60 -10.72 17.77
N ILE A 217 1.16 -10.38 16.56
CA ILE A 217 -0.21 -9.88 16.30
C ILE A 217 -1.23 -10.94 16.73
N ALA A 218 -1.13 -12.17 16.22
CA ALA A 218 -2.08 -13.24 16.52
C ALA A 218 -2.14 -13.55 18.03
N ALA A 219 -1.00 -13.50 18.72
CA ALA A 219 -0.93 -13.65 20.17
C ALA A 219 -1.63 -12.50 20.90
N HIS A 220 -1.40 -11.25 20.48
CA HIS A 220 -2.03 -10.08 21.12
C HIS A 220 -3.54 -10.08 20.90
N LEU A 221 -4.03 -10.31 19.68
CA LEU A 221 -5.47 -10.40 19.41
C LEU A 221 -6.17 -11.50 20.21
N ARG A 222 -5.52 -12.66 20.42
CA ARG A 222 -6.04 -13.72 21.30
C ARG A 222 -6.08 -13.32 22.78
N SER A 223 -5.24 -12.36 23.18
CA SER A 223 -5.19 -11.85 24.55
C SER A 223 -6.29 -10.84 24.87
N LEU A 224 -6.85 -10.19 23.83
CA LEU A 224 -7.93 -9.23 23.97
C LEU A 224 -9.25 -9.93 24.34
N PRO A 225 -10.12 -9.26 25.12
CA PRO A 225 -11.54 -9.63 25.19
C PRO A 225 -12.13 -9.76 23.79
N HIS A 226 -12.95 -10.79 23.57
CA HIS A 226 -13.59 -11.00 22.26
C HIS A 226 -14.44 -9.80 21.82
N GLU A 227 -15.08 -9.11 22.77
CA GLU A 227 -15.84 -7.88 22.52
C GLU A 227 -14.97 -6.74 21.93
N ASP A 228 -13.70 -6.64 22.33
CA ASP A 228 -12.79 -5.63 21.79
C ASP A 228 -12.40 -5.96 20.33
N VAL A 229 -12.16 -7.24 20.03
CA VAL A 229 -11.91 -7.71 18.65
C VAL A 229 -13.13 -7.44 17.76
N VAL A 230 -14.33 -7.68 18.27
CA VAL A 230 -15.58 -7.36 17.56
C VAL A 230 -15.71 -5.84 17.35
N ALA A 231 -15.42 -5.01 18.36
CA ALA A 231 -15.48 -3.56 18.24
C ALA A 231 -14.48 -3.01 17.21
N MET A 232 -13.28 -3.59 17.11
CA MET A 232 -12.31 -3.28 16.06
C MET A 232 -12.89 -3.57 14.67
N ALA A 233 -13.43 -4.78 14.47
CA ALA A 233 -14.05 -5.18 13.21
C ALA A 233 -15.26 -4.31 12.85
N GLN A 234 -16.09 -3.96 13.84
CA GLN A 234 -17.23 -3.07 13.66
C GLN A 234 -16.80 -1.68 13.19
N THR A 235 -15.78 -1.10 13.81
CA THR A 235 -15.24 0.21 13.41
C THR A 235 -14.80 0.20 11.95
N TYR A 236 -14.07 -0.84 11.57
CA TYR A 236 -13.61 -1.04 10.20
C TYR A 236 -14.74 -1.21 9.17
N VAL A 237 -15.74 -2.05 9.46
CA VAL A 237 -16.87 -2.31 8.55
C VAL A 237 -17.83 -1.13 8.48
N GLN A 238 -18.09 -0.46 9.60
CA GLN A 238 -18.94 0.74 9.63
C GLN A 238 -18.29 1.91 8.90
N GLY A 239 -16.97 2.08 8.99
CA GLY A 239 -16.25 3.01 8.12
C GLY A 239 -16.59 2.73 6.65
N TYR A 240 -16.46 1.48 6.20
CA TYR A 240 -16.76 1.12 4.81
C TYR A 240 -18.18 1.43 4.37
N ILE A 241 -19.18 1.07 5.18
CA ILE A 241 -20.59 1.37 4.89
C ILE A 241 -20.83 2.89 4.89
N LYS A 242 -20.24 3.60 5.85
CA LYS A 242 -20.39 5.05 5.97
C LYS A 242 -19.79 5.78 4.77
N GLY A 243 -18.66 5.30 4.25
CA GLY A 243 -18.03 5.84 3.04
C GLY A 243 -18.97 5.89 1.82
N PHE A 244 -19.85 4.89 1.66
CA PHE A 244 -20.91 4.95 0.64
C PHE A 244 -21.94 6.04 0.93
N GLU A 245 -22.40 6.13 2.19
CA GLU A 245 -23.39 7.13 2.62
C GLU A 245 -22.88 8.56 2.40
N VAL A 246 -21.67 8.89 2.87
CA VAL A 246 -21.13 10.26 2.81
C VAL A 246 -20.79 10.70 1.39
N THR A 247 -20.39 9.76 0.53
CA THR A 247 -20.11 10.06 -0.89
C THR A 247 -21.36 9.99 -1.77
N GLY A 248 -22.55 9.77 -1.18
CA GLY A 248 -23.81 9.68 -1.91
C GLY A 248 -23.89 8.49 -2.88
N LYS A 249 -23.09 7.44 -2.63
CA LYS A 249 -23.03 6.23 -3.46
C LYS A 249 -24.01 5.20 -2.93
N ASP A 250 -24.78 4.59 -3.84
CA ASP A 250 -25.71 3.53 -3.48
C ASP A 250 -24.96 2.23 -3.21
N ILE A 251 -24.87 1.82 -1.94
CA ILE A 251 -24.25 0.54 -1.56
C ILE A 251 -25.09 -0.66 -2.00
N SER A 252 -26.40 -0.50 -2.20
CA SER A 252 -27.32 -1.62 -2.50
C SER A 252 -27.18 -2.19 -3.91
N ILE A 253 -26.42 -1.51 -4.78
CA ILE A 253 -26.05 -2.02 -6.10
C ILE A 253 -24.73 -2.81 -6.07
N LYS A 254 -24.15 -3.04 -4.89
CA LYS A 254 -22.91 -3.79 -4.68
C LYS A 254 -23.20 -5.07 -3.91
N ASP A 255 -22.50 -6.13 -4.33
CA ASP A 255 -22.65 -7.48 -3.76
C ASP A 255 -21.36 -7.99 -3.14
N THR A 256 -20.20 -7.39 -3.46
CA THR A 256 -18.89 -7.88 -3.01
C THR A 256 -17.97 -6.79 -2.48
N VAL A 257 -17.10 -7.16 -1.54
CA VAL A 257 -16.08 -6.28 -0.94
C VAL A 257 -14.73 -6.99 -0.92
N GLY A 258 -13.65 -6.29 -1.30
CA GLY A 258 -12.31 -6.85 -1.32
C GLY A 258 -11.60 -6.62 0.01
N VAL A 259 -11.48 -7.65 0.83
CA VAL A 259 -10.83 -7.57 2.15
C VAL A 259 -9.32 -7.76 2.00
N ASN A 260 -8.56 -6.76 2.45
CA ASN A 260 -7.11 -6.78 2.52
C ASN A 260 -6.71 -6.81 4.00
N ALA A 261 -5.91 -7.78 4.39
CA ALA A 261 -5.52 -8.00 5.78
C ALA A 261 -4.10 -8.55 5.89
N PRO A 262 -3.31 -8.12 6.88
CA PRO A 262 -2.06 -8.78 7.23
C PRO A 262 -2.33 -10.14 7.89
N VAL A 263 -1.41 -11.10 7.70
CA VAL A 263 -1.41 -12.36 8.44
C VAL A 263 -1.21 -12.07 9.93
N GLY A 264 -1.97 -12.77 10.77
CA GLY A 264 -2.05 -12.54 12.22
C GLY A 264 -3.31 -11.77 12.65
N PHE A 265 -3.98 -11.05 11.74
CA PHE A 265 -5.23 -10.31 12.02
C PHE A 265 -6.53 -11.11 11.89
N GLU A 266 -6.45 -12.42 11.65
CA GLU A 266 -7.56 -13.26 11.22
C GLU A 266 -8.74 -13.27 12.21
N LEU A 267 -8.49 -13.06 13.51
CA LEU A 267 -9.56 -12.92 14.50
C LEU A 267 -10.44 -11.70 14.20
N MET A 268 -9.83 -10.55 13.92
CA MET A 268 -10.56 -9.34 13.52
C MET A 268 -11.16 -9.51 12.12
N THR A 269 -10.38 -10.05 11.17
CA THR A 269 -10.83 -10.24 9.78
C THR A 269 -12.04 -11.16 9.69
N ARG A 270 -12.09 -12.23 10.48
CA ARG A 270 -13.24 -13.13 10.56
C ARG A 270 -14.51 -12.41 11.00
N GLU A 271 -14.42 -11.59 12.04
CA GLU A 271 -15.60 -10.81 12.49
C GLU A 271 -15.98 -9.74 11.47
N ALA A 272 -15.00 -9.13 10.79
CA ALA A 272 -15.27 -8.18 9.71
C ALA A 272 -16.01 -8.83 8.53
N ILE A 273 -15.59 -10.03 8.11
CA ILE A 273 -16.27 -10.80 7.03
C ILE A 273 -17.72 -11.08 7.43
N ARG A 274 -17.99 -11.50 8.67
CA ARG A 274 -19.38 -11.72 9.13
C ARG A 274 -20.22 -10.46 9.09
N LEU A 275 -19.67 -9.33 9.51
CA LEU A 275 -20.36 -8.04 9.50
C LEU A 275 -20.61 -7.54 8.06
N PHE A 276 -19.70 -7.81 7.12
CA PHE A 276 -19.94 -7.56 5.70
C PHE A 276 -21.05 -8.46 5.15
N ASP A 277 -21.06 -9.75 5.48
CA ASP A 277 -22.14 -10.67 5.10
C ASP A 277 -23.51 -10.18 5.63
N GLU A 278 -23.55 -9.69 6.89
CA GLU A 278 -24.75 -9.08 7.48
C GLU A 278 -25.20 -7.81 6.74
N ALA A 279 -24.26 -7.06 6.17
CA ALA A 279 -24.51 -5.90 5.32
C ALA A 279 -24.85 -6.26 3.86
N GLY A 280 -24.90 -7.55 3.51
CA GLY A 280 -25.20 -8.03 2.16
C GLY A 280 -24.02 -8.00 1.19
N LEU A 281 -22.79 -7.89 1.70
CA LEU A 281 -21.56 -7.84 0.90
C LEU A 281 -20.71 -9.09 1.15
N ALA A 282 -20.58 -9.94 0.13
CA ALA A 282 -19.70 -11.11 0.20
C ALA A 282 -18.22 -10.69 0.11
N ALA A 283 -17.40 -11.18 1.03
CA ALA A 283 -15.97 -10.84 1.07
C ALA A 283 -15.13 -11.65 0.07
N THR A 284 -14.29 -10.98 -0.70
CA THR A 284 -13.20 -11.59 -1.46
C THR A 284 -11.87 -11.37 -0.74
N VAL A 285 -11.06 -12.43 -0.61
CA VAL A 285 -9.72 -12.37 -0.01
C VAL A 285 -8.72 -13.01 -0.97
N ARG A 286 -7.73 -12.23 -1.39
CA ARG A 286 -6.75 -12.65 -2.40
C ARG A 286 -5.37 -12.83 -1.82
N PHE A 287 -4.55 -13.64 -2.49
CA PHE A 287 -3.13 -13.70 -2.18
C PHE A 287 -2.46 -12.37 -2.50
N GLY A 288 -1.80 -11.77 -1.50
CA GLY A 288 -0.99 -10.57 -1.61
C GLY A 288 0.50 -10.81 -1.42
N GLY A 289 0.88 -11.92 -0.78
CA GLY A 289 2.28 -12.26 -0.49
C GLY A 289 2.90 -11.19 0.39
N THR A 290 3.68 -10.32 -0.22
CA THR A 290 4.46 -9.25 0.43
C THR A 290 4.05 -7.84 -0.02
N SER A 291 2.97 -7.70 -0.81
CA SER A 291 2.59 -6.44 -1.47
C SER A 291 1.99 -5.35 -0.56
N SER A 292 1.89 -5.58 0.75
CA SER A 292 1.15 -4.71 1.70
C SER A 292 -0.29 -4.41 1.29
N ARG A 293 -0.86 -5.27 0.44
CA ARG A 293 -2.24 -5.26 -0.09
C ARG A 293 -2.73 -6.71 -0.22
N ASN A 294 -4.04 -6.90 -0.34
CA ASN A 294 -4.72 -8.22 -0.26
C ASN A 294 -4.40 -8.94 1.08
N LEU A 295 -4.27 -10.26 1.10
CA LEU A 295 -3.74 -11.01 2.24
C LEU A 295 -2.21 -11.03 2.16
N PHE A 296 -1.50 -10.45 3.13
CA PHE A 296 -0.04 -10.30 3.05
C PHE A 296 0.67 -10.59 4.37
N SER A 297 1.96 -10.86 4.33
CA SER A 297 2.82 -10.98 5.50
C SER A 297 4.11 -10.15 5.35
N SER A 298 4.89 -10.10 6.43
CA SER A 298 6.17 -9.39 6.46
C SER A 298 7.11 -9.85 5.34
N VAL A 299 7.81 -8.89 4.74
CA VAL A 299 8.83 -9.14 3.72
C VAL A 299 10.04 -9.83 4.37
N PRO A 300 10.40 -11.07 3.99
CA PRO A 300 11.53 -11.77 4.60
C PRO A 300 12.88 -11.13 4.25
N ASN A 301 12.97 -10.43 3.12
CA ASN A 301 14.15 -9.64 2.71
C ASN A 301 13.76 -8.50 1.76
N LYS A 302 13.71 -7.26 2.29
CA LYS A 302 13.34 -6.06 1.51
C LYS A 302 14.34 -5.73 0.39
N GLN A 303 15.62 -6.08 0.55
CA GLN A 303 16.63 -5.91 -0.50
C GLN A 303 16.39 -6.86 -1.68
N CYS A 304 15.94 -8.10 -1.42
CA CYS A 304 15.57 -9.03 -2.47
C CYS A 304 14.44 -8.49 -3.33
N GLU A 305 13.37 -7.99 -2.72
CA GLU A 305 12.26 -7.39 -3.49
C GLU A 305 12.70 -6.16 -4.29
N TYR A 306 13.53 -5.31 -3.68
CA TYR A 306 14.07 -4.14 -4.35
C TYR A 306 14.93 -4.51 -5.56
N ASP A 307 15.76 -5.54 -5.44
CA ASP A 307 16.65 -6.00 -6.50
C ASP A 307 15.88 -6.58 -7.71
N HIS A 308 14.68 -7.13 -7.47
CA HIS A 308 13.85 -7.78 -8.50
C HIS A 308 12.66 -6.94 -9.00
N LYS A 309 12.42 -5.75 -8.46
CA LYS A 309 11.24 -4.91 -8.79
C LYS A 309 11.07 -4.62 -10.29
N ASP A 310 12.17 -4.60 -11.04
CA ASP A 310 12.23 -4.22 -12.46
C ASP A 310 12.51 -5.41 -13.40
N ASP A 311 12.49 -6.66 -12.90
CA ASP A 311 12.81 -7.87 -13.68
C ASP A 311 11.92 -8.07 -14.92
N ARG A 312 10.73 -7.50 -14.92
CA ARG A 312 9.86 -7.47 -16.10
C ARG A 312 10.57 -6.85 -17.31
N ALA A 313 11.56 -5.98 -17.12
CA ALA A 313 12.37 -5.42 -18.21
C ALA A 313 13.01 -6.49 -19.13
N TYR A 314 13.24 -7.72 -18.65
CA TYR A 314 13.80 -8.80 -19.46
C TYR A 314 12.85 -9.32 -20.56
N TYR A 315 11.53 -9.16 -20.40
CA TYR A 315 10.53 -9.67 -21.35
C TYR A 315 9.47 -8.62 -21.73
N TRP A 316 9.68 -7.36 -21.36
CA TRP A 316 8.69 -6.30 -21.57
C TRP A 316 8.84 -5.61 -22.92
N ASP A 317 7.85 -5.85 -23.78
CA ASP A 317 7.68 -5.16 -25.04
C ASP A 317 6.20 -4.90 -25.35
N LYS A 318 5.94 -4.24 -26.49
CA LYS A 318 4.58 -3.88 -26.90
C LYS A 318 3.68 -5.10 -27.11
N GLY A 319 4.24 -6.22 -27.60
CA GLY A 319 3.50 -7.46 -27.82
C GLY A 319 3.02 -8.06 -26.51
N MET A 320 3.91 -8.14 -25.51
CA MET A 320 3.57 -8.59 -24.15
C MET A 320 2.52 -7.67 -23.50
N ALA A 321 2.71 -6.35 -23.58
CA ALA A 321 1.76 -5.38 -23.03
C ALA A 321 0.37 -5.52 -23.65
N ASP A 322 0.28 -5.64 -24.97
CA ASP A 322 -1.00 -5.83 -25.68
C ASP A 322 -1.65 -7.16 -25.32
N ARG A 323 -0.87 -8.23 -25.19
CA ARG A 323 -1.36 -9.53 -24.74
C ARG A 323 -1.95 -9.46 -23.34
N PHE A 324 -1.29 -8.77 -22.41
CA PHE A 324 -1.78 -8.60 -21.04
C PHE A 324 -3.09 -7.81 -21.02
N LEU A 325 -3.18 -6.70 -21.77
CA LEU A 325 -4.41 -5.91 -21.90
C LEU A 325 -5.54 -6.71 -22.54
N GLU A 326 -5.24 -7.54 -23.54
CA GLU A 326 -6.21 -8.42 -24.18
C GLU A 326 -6.79 -9.44 -23.19
N VAL A 327 -5.93 -10.13 -22.43
CA VAL A 327 -6.35 -11.11 -21.41
C VAL A 327 -7.17 -10.43 -20.32
N GLN A 328 -6.75 -9.27 -19.84
CA GLN A 328 -7.48 -8.51 -18.83
C GLN A 328 -8.88 -8.14 -19.32
N LYS A 329 -8.98 -7.53 -20.51
CA LYS A 329 -10.25 -7.14 -21.11
C LYS A 329 -11.16 -8.34 -21.32
N ASN A 330 -10.63 -9.44 -21.86
CA ASN A 330 -11.39 -10.67 -22.08
C ASN A 330 -11.87 -11.29 -20.76
N THR A 331 -11.07 -11.22 -19.70
CA THR A 331 -11.45 -11.75 -18.39
C THR A 331 -12.54 -10.90 -17.76
N LEU A 332 -12.39 -9.57 -17.75
CA LEU A 332 -13.40 -8.66 -17.22
C LEU A 332 -14.70 -8.74 -18.03
N GLU A 333 -14.65 -8.86 -19.36
CA GLU A 333 -15.85 -9.05 -20.17
C GLU A 333 -16.60 -10.34 -19.81
N LYS A 334 -15.87 -11.44 -19.54
CA LYS A 334 -16.47 -12.72 -19.11
C LYS A 334 -17.10 -12.63 -17.72
N HIS A 335 -16.54 -11.83 -16.81
CA HIS A 335 -16.98 -11.70 -15.41
C HIS A 335 -17.61 -10.33 -15.13
N LYS A 336 -18.13 -9.65 -16.17
CA LYS A 336 -18.57 -8.24 -16.05
C LYS A 336 -19.70 -8.02 -15.07
N GLU A 337 -20.55 -9.03 -14.86
CA GLU A 337 -21.65 -8.97 -13.90
C GLU A 337 -21.09 -8.92 -12.47
N LEU A 338 -20.12 -9.79 -12.15
CA LEU A 338 -19.40 -9.77 -10.87
C LEU A 338 -18.56 -8.51 -10.69
N ALA A 339 -17.88 -8.05 -11.75
CA ALA A 339 -17.07 -6.84 -11.70
C ALA A 339 -17.90 -5.57 -11.45
N ALA A 340 -19.11 -5.48 -12.01
CA ALA A 340 -19.98 -4.32 -11.86
C ALA A 340 -20.48 -4.13 -10.42
N VAL A 341 -20.61 -5.22 -9.66
CA VAL A 341 -21.10 -5.22 -8.27
C VAL A 341 -19.97 -5.20 -7.23
N TYR A 342 -18.71 -5.09 -7.66
CA TYR A 342 -17.57 -4.94 -6.76
C TYR A 342 -17.58 -3.56 -6.08
N GLY A 343 -17.71 -3.56 -4.75
CA GLY A 343 -17.85 -2.37 -3.92
C GLY A 343 -16.53 -1.65 -3.60
N GLY A 344 -15.39 -2.26 -3.93
CA GLY A 344 -14.06 -1.72 -3.65
C GLY A 344 -13.33 -2.39 -2.49
N PRO A 345 -12.14 -1.90 -2.14
CA PRO A 345 -11.29 -2.51 -1.12
C PRO A 345 -11.64 -2.01 0.29
N ALA A 346 -11.67 -2.92 1.24
CA ALA A 346 -11.54 -2.63 2.66
C ALA A 346 -10.13 -3.08 3.07
N VAL A 347 -9.34 -2.20 3.68
CA VAL A 347 -7.89 -2.37 3.91
C VAL A 347 -7.56 -2.27 5.39
N ILE A 348 -6.96 -3.32 5.94
CA ILE A 348 -6.21 -3.27 7.19
C ILE A 348 -4.73 -3.10 6.82
N GLU A 349 -4.15 -1.97 7.17
CA GLU A 349 -2.74 -1.64 6.95
C GLU A 349 -1.92 -1.79 8.23
N THR A 350 -0.62 -1.97 8.07
CA THR A 350 0.33 -2.13 9.16
C THR A 350 1.35 -0.99 9.19
N PHE A 351 1.82 -0.61 10.37
CA PHE A 351 2.90 0.36 10.54
C PHE A 351 3.86 -0.01 11.68
N GLY A 352 4.99 0.67 11.77
CA GLY A 352 5.99 0.44 12.83
C GLY A 352 7.21 -0.39 12.40
N GLU A 353 7.28 -0.77 11.12
CA GLU A 353 8.47 -1.38 10.52
C GLU A 353 9.71 -0.50 10.72
N VAL A 354 10.88 -1.15 10.75
CA VAL A 354 12.15 -0.43 10.64
C VAL A 354 12.27 0.14 9.22
N PRO A 355 12.58 1.45 9.06
CA PRO A 355 12.83 2.05 7.76
C PRO A 355 13.88 1.26 6.98
N PHE A 356 13.61 1.03 5.70
CA PHE A 356 14.51 0.28 4.82
C PHE A 356 15.18 1.21 3.83
N GLU A 357 16.51 1.29 3.88
CA GLU A 357 17.31 2.00 2.88
C GLU A 357 17.83 1.01 1.84
N PRO A 358 17.28 0.98 0.61
CA PRO A 358 17.71 0.03 -0.40
C PRO A 358 19.10 0.36 -0.95
N ALA A 359 19.92 -0.67 -1.14
CA ALA A 359 21.16 -0.58 -1.90
C ALA A 359 20.87 -0.72 -3.40
N ASN A 360 21.16 0.34 -4.18
CA ASN A 360 21.16 0.24 -5.64
C ASN A 360 22.37 -0.56 -6.13
N ARG A 361 22.13 -1.57 -6.97
CA ARG A 361 23.17 -2.46 -7.51
C ARG A 361 23.13 -2.42 -9.04
N GLU A 362 24.31 -2.33 -9.67
CA GLU A 362 24.44 -2.29 -11.14
C GLU A 362 23.89 -3.56 -11.83
N ALA A 363 23.83 -4.68 -11.10
CA ALA A 363 23.32 -5.95 -11.59
C ALA A 363 21.78 -6.01 -11.68
N ASN A 364 21.06 -5.03 -11.12
CA ASN A 364 19.60 -5.03 -11.12
C ASN A 364 19.08 -4.73 -12.53
N ALA A 365 17.92 -5.31 -12.87
CA ALA A 365 17.24 -4.98 -14.11
C ALA A 365 16.88 -3.48 -14.15
N ALA A 366 16.91 -2.89 -15.34
CA ALA A 366 16.50 -1.52 -15.56
C ALA A 366 15.66 -1.43 -16.84
N TYR A 367 14.55 -0.70 -16.78
CA TYR A 367 13.78 -0.38 -17.97
C TYR A 367 14.55 0.57 -18.88
N SER A 368 14.53 0.29 -20.18
CA SER A 368 14.92 1.27 -21.21
C SER A 368 13.89 2.40 -21.31
N ASP A 369 14.26 3.53 -21.92
CA ASP A 369 13.35 4.66 -22.18
C ASP A 369 12.06 4.21 -22.88
N LYS A 370 12.19 3.33 -23.88
CA LYS A 370 11.06 2.76 -24.61
C LYS A 370 10.15 1.92 -23.71
N GLN A 371 10.73 1.18 -22.76
CA GLN A 371 9.95 0.40 -21.80
C GLN A 371 9.26 1.29 -20.75
N ASN A 372 9.88 2.41 -20.37
CA ASN A 372 9.25 3.41 -19.51
C ASN A 372 8.03 4.06 -20.19
N GLU A 373 8.16 4.48 -21.46
CA GLU A 373 7.02 4.93 -22.26
C GLU A 373 5.92 3.87 -22.34
N LEU A 374 6.31 2.60 -22.50
CA LEU A 374 5.38 1.47 -22.55
C LEU A 374 4.69 1.21 -21.21
N ASN A 375 5.37 1.39 -20.07
CA ASN A 375 4.77 1.29 -18.74
C ASN A 375 3.65 2.32 -18.56
N VAL A 376 3.88 3.57 -18.99
CA VAL A 376 2.86 4.63 -18.98
C VAL A 376 1.68 4.28 -19.87
N TYR A 377 1.94 3.82 -21.11
CA TYR A 377 0.89 3.35 -22.01
C TYR A 377 0.07 2.22 -21.39
N TYR A 378 0.73 1.19 -20.86
CA TYR A 378 0.09 0.02 -20.27
C TYR A 378 -0.77 0.42 -19.08
N ALA A 379 -0.23 1.23 -18.14
CA ALA A 379 -0.97 1.71 -16.97
C ALA A 379 -2.23 2.50 -17.38
N SER A 380 -2.12 3.39 -18.37
CA SER A 380 -3.26 4.16 -18.89
C SER A 380 -4.34 3.25 -19.49
N GLN A 381 -3.96 2.30 -20.34
CA GLN A 381 -4.91 1.37 -20.97
C GLN A 381 -5.54 0.40 -19.97
N ASN A 382 -4.75 -0.15 -19.04
CA ASN A 382 -5.21 -1.00 -17.95
C ASN A 382 -6.23 -0.27 -17.07
N GLY A 383 -5.96 1.00 -16.72
CA GLY A 383 -6.90 1.84 -15.96
C GLY A 383 -8.21 2.09 -16.71
N GLN A 384 -8.15 2.41 -18.01
CA GLN A 384 -9.35 2.59 -18.84
C GLN A 384 -10.20 1.32 -18.94
N ILE A 385 -9.55 0.16 -19.14
CA ILE A 385 -10.23 -1.14 -19.16
C ILE A 385 -10.88 -1.40 -17.80
N ASN A 386 -10.14 -1.28 -16.69
CA ASN A 386 -10.69 -1.52 -15.36
C ASN A 386 -11.91 -0.62 -15.07
N ASN A 387 -11.81 0.69 -15.34
CA ASN A 387 -12.91 1.63 -15.09
C ASN A 387 -14.17 1.34 -15.93
N GLN A 388 -14.03 0.67 -17.08
CA GLN A 388 -15.18 0.27 -17.89
C GLN A 388 -16.04 -0.82 -17.21
N TYR A 389 -15.42 -1.68 -16.40
CA TYR A 389 -16.08 -2.84 -15.77
C TYR A 389 -16.30 -2.65 -14.26
N ILE A 390 -15.36 -1.99 -13.60
CA ILE A 390 -15.38 -1.66 -12.17
C ILE A 390 -15.48 -0.15 -12.07
N LYS A 391 -16.70 0.34 -11.92
CA LYS A 391 -17.01 1.76 -11.98
C LYS A 391 -16.53 2.49 -10.73
N GLY A 392 -15.52 3.34 -10.89
CA GLY A 392 -14.91 4.10 -9.79
C GLY A 392 -15.92 5.00 -9.06
N GLU A 393 -16.86 5.56 -9.82
CA GLU A 393 -17.91 6.46 -9.33
C GLU A 393 -18.97 5.75 -8.47
N GLU A 394 -19.07 4.41 -8.55
CA GLU A 394 -20.06 3.63 -7.80
C GLU A 394 -19.47 2.90 -6.59
N ARG A 395 -18.14 2.91 -6.39
CA ARG A 395 -17.46 2.14 -5.33
C ARG A 395 -16.89 3.03 -4.24
N SER A 396 -16.68 2.46 -3.05
CA SER A 396 -15.99 3.12 -1.94
C SER A 396 -14.73 2.35 -1.53
N PHE A 397 -14.08 2.79 -0.47
CA PHE A 397 -13.02 2.04 0.19
C PHE A 397 -13.01 2.35 1.68
N THR A 398 -12.26 1.58 2.44
CA THR A 398 -11.85 1.96 3.80
C THR A 398 -10.44 1.53 4.06
N ILE A 399 -9.71 2.33 4.83
CA ILE A 399 -8.40 1.98 5.35
C ILE A 399 -8.35 2.22 6.86
N ILE A 400 -7.77 1.26 7.58
CA ILE A 400 -7.51 1.33 9.02
C ILE A 400 -6.11 0.79 9.27
N ALA A 401 -5.34 1.45 10.13
CA ALA A 401 -3.95 1.06 10.39
C ALA A 401 -3.73 0.55 11.81
N TYR A 402 -2.85 -0.43 11.96
CA TYR A 402 -2.42 -0.97 13.26
C TYR A 402 -0.90 -1.18 13.31
N PRO A 403 -0.28 -1.07 14.50
CA PRO A 403 1.15 -1.32 14.64
C PRO A 403 1.45 -2.81 14.50
N ILE A 404 2.69 -3.13 14.13
CA ILE A 404 3.25 -4.48 14.19
C ILE A 404 4.28 -4.59 15.34
N PRO A 405 4.61 -5.82 15.82
CA PRO A 405 5.57 -6.03 16.89
C PRO A 405 6.93 -5.35 16.72
N GLU A 406 7.37 -5.17 15.48
CA GLU A 406 8.60 -4.45 15.12
C GLU A 406 8.66 -2.99 15.63
N ILE A 407 7.50 -2.39 15.94
CA ILE A 407 7.42 -1.02 16.45
C ILE A 407 8.22 -0.83 17.74
N GLY A 408 8.35 -1.87 18.56
CA GLY A 408 9.18 -1.89 19.74
C GLY A 408 8.61 -2.73 20.89
N LYS A 409 9.31 -2.69 22.03
CA LYS A 409 8.98 -3.47 23.25
C LYS A 409 7.59 -3.19 23.82
N ASP A 410 7.04 -1.99 23.57
CA ASP A 410 5.74 -1.53 24.09
C ASP A 410 4.61 -1.80 23.08
N PHE A 411 4.81 -2.78 22.18
CA PHE A 411 3.88 -3.12 21.08
C PHE A 411 2.44 -3.28 21.56
N ASN A 412 2.20 -4.06 22.62
CA ASN A 412 0.84 -4.33 23.09
C ASN A 412 0.16 -3.05 23.59
N GLU A 413 0.89 -2.19 24.29
CA GLU A 413 0.41 -0.90 24.79
C GLU A 413 0.13 0.07 23.64
N ILE A 414 1.01 0.13 22.64
CA ILE A 414 0.84 0.95 21.43
C ILE A 414 -0.35 0.45 20.61
N PHE A 415 -0.51 -0.87 20.48
CA PHE A 415 -1.64 -1.49 19.79
C PHE A 415 -2.96 -1.11 20.45
N ASN A 416 -3.05 -1.23 21.77
CA ASN A 416 -4.27 -0.87 22.51
C ASN A 416 -4.58 0.64 22.42
N GLU A 417 -3.54 1.48 22.45
CA GLU A 417 -3.72 2.92 22.23
C GLU A 417 -4.18 3.23 20.80
N THR A 418 -3.66 2.49 19.81
CA THR A 418 -4.08 2.60 18.40
C THR A 418 -5.51 2.15 18.21
N VAL A 419 -5.96 1.06 18.88
CA VAL A 419 -7.38 0.67 18.92
C VAL A 419 -8.21 1.84 19.44
N ALA A 420 -7.81 2.44 20.56
CA ALA A 420 -8.56 3.53 21.16
C ALA A 420 -8.54 4.83 20.35
N VAL A 421 -7.53 5.02 19.48
CA VAL A 421 -7.47 6.07 18.45
C VAL A 421 -8.43 5.76 17.28
N ASN A 422 -8.43 4.51 16.81
CA ASN A 422 -9.30 4.07 15.70
C ASN A 422 -10.78 4.06 16.07
N THR A 423 -11.12 3.73 17.33
CA THR A 423 -12.50 3.63 17.82
C THR A 423 -13.03 4.93 18.45
N MET A 424 -12.46 6.08 18.11
CA MET A 424 -12.93 7.38 18.62
C MET A 424 -14.35 7.68 18.14
N ASP A 425 -15.13 8.39 18.95
CA ASP A 425 -16.55 8.63 18.69
C ASP A 425 -16.76 9.52 17.47
N TYR A 426 -17.32 8.94 16.41
CA TYR A 426 -17.61 9.60 15.14
C TYR A 426 -18.49 10.85 15.30
N GLU A 427 -19.60 10.75 16.03
CA GLU A 427 -20.56 11.87 16.14
C GLU A 427 -20.00 12.99 17.01
N LEU A 428 -19.22 12.66 18.04
CA LEU A 428 -18.50 13.66 18.82
C LEU A 428 -17.52 14.46 17.94
N TYR A 429 -16.66 13.79 17.18
CA TYR A 429 -15.66 14.46 16.35
C TYR A 429 -16.28 15.23 15.20
N LYS A 430 -17.31 14.68 14.53
CA LYS A 430 -18.12 15.38 13.53
C LYS A 430 -18.61 16.73 14.05
N ASN A 431 -19.16 16.78 15.28
CA ASN A 431 -19.68 18.01 15.87
C ASN A 431 -18.56 18.99 16.26
N ILE A 432 -17.46 18.49 16.83
CA ILE A 432 -16.28 19.31 17.16
C ILE A 432 -15.71 19.97 15.89
N GLN A 433 -15.52 19.17 14.84
CA GLN A 433 -15.00 19.63 13.54
C GLN A 433 -15.95 20.63 12.90
N GLN A 434 -17.27 20.41 13.00
CA GLN A 434 -18.25 21.37 12.49
C GLN A 434 -18.14 22.73 13.17
N HIS A 435 -17.92 22.79 14.49
CA HIS A 435 -17.69 24.06 15.19
C HIS A 435 -16.47 24.82 14.66
N ILE A 436 -15.40 24.09 14.29
CA ILE A 436 -14.21 24.67 13.68
C ILE A 436 -14.54 25.19 12.26
N ILE A 437 -15.23 24.38 11.44
CA ILE A 437 -15.65 24.75 10.08
C ILE A 437 -16.54 25.99 10.09
N ASP A 438 -17.51 26.06 11.00
CA ASP A 438 -18.43 27.21 11.12
C ASP A 438 -17.69 28.53 11.40
N VAL A 439 -16.54 28.49 12.07
CA VAL A 439 -15.67 29.67 12.26
C VAL A 439 -14.81 29.92 11.02
N LEU A 440 -14.26 28.87 10.40
CA LEU A 440 -13.45 28.96 9.17
C LEU A 440 -14.24 29.55 8.00
N ASP A 441 -15.48 29.13 7.80
CA ASP A 441 -16.38 29.60 6.73
C ASP A 441 -16.76 31.08 6.83
N GLN A 442 -16.45 31.74 7.96
CA GLN A 442 -16.62 33.20 8.10
C GLN A 442 -15.42 34.00 7.55
N GLY A 443 -14.32 33.32 7.24
CA GLY A 443 -13.04 33.92 6.88
C GLY A 443 -12.86 34.24 5.41
N GLU A 444 -12.04 35.24 5.12
CA GLU A 444 -11.43 35.42 3.79
C GLU A 444 -10.04 34.79 3.71
N LYS A 445 -9.38 34.59 4.85
CA LYS A 445 -8.04 34.04 4.99
C LYS A 445 -7.81 33.52 6.40
N VAL A 446 -6.84 32.62 6.55
CA VAL A 446 -6.37 32.08 7.82
C VAL A 446 -4.92 32.47 8.02
N HIS A 447 -4.57 32.99 9.18
CA HIS A 447 -3.19 33.29 9.58
C HIS A 447 -2.69 32.23 10.56
N VAL A 448 -1.58 31.58 10.23
CA VAL A 448 -0.97 30.52 11.02
C VAL A 448 0.44 30.95 11.42
N THR A 449 0.76 30.80 12.70
CA THR A 449 2.07 31.16 13.26
C THR A 449 2.68 30.01 14.03
N GLY A 450 4.01 29.94 14.05
CA GLY A 450 4.80 29.06 14.90
C GLY A 450 5.17 29.72 16.24
N ARG A 451 5.69 28.94 17.18
CA ARG A 451 6.28 29.41 18.44
C ARG A 451 7.57 28.67 18.77
N GLY A 452 8.33 29.21 19.73
CA GLY A 452 9.61 28.63 20.13
C GLY A 452 10.62 28.75 18.99
N ASP A 453 11.22 27.63 18.60
CA ASP A 453 12.15 27.55 17.48
C ASP A 453 11.44 27.45 16.12
N ASN A 454 10.10 27.33 16.12
CA ASN A 454 9.30 27.34 14.92
C ASN A 454 8.87 28.77 14.56
N HIS A 455 9.33 29.28 13.42
CA HIS A 455 9.00 30.63 12.92
C HIS A 455 8.04 30.62 11.72
N THR A 456 7.16 29.63 11.64
CA THR A 456 6.02 29.68 10.70
C THR A 456 5.29 31.02 10.81
N ASP A 457 5.01 31.65 9.69
CA ASP A 457 4.18 32.84 9.56
C ASP A 457 3.61 32.83 8.14
N ILE A 458 2.40 32.28 8.01
CA ILE A 458 1.77 32.04 6.72
C ILE A 458 0.31 32.46 6.74
N THR A 459 -0.10 33.14 5.67
CA THR A 459 -1.48 33.49 5.38
C THR A 459 -2.00 32.58 4.28
N VAL A 460 -3.05 31.83 4.56
CA VAL A 460 -3.76 30.98 3.60
C VAL A 460 -5.03 31.69 3.14
N LYS A 461 -5.21 31.83 1.83
CA LYS A 461 -6.39 32.45 1.23
C LYS A 461 -7.52 31.40 1.09
N LEU A 462 -8.72 31.76 1.54
CA LEU A 462 -9.91 30.93 1.41
C LEU A 462 -10.76 31.38 0.22
N HIS A 463 -11.49 30.45 -0.38
CA HIS A 463 -12.44 30.76 -1.45
C HIS A 463 -13.60 31.61 -0.95
N HIS A 464 -14.16 32.41 -1.85
CA HIS A 464 -15.39 33.14 -1.58
C HIS A 464 -16.61 32.21 -1.59
N LEU A 465 -17.40 32.23 -0.52
CA LEU A 465 -18.69 31.54 -0.44
C LEU A 465 -19.81 32.47 -0.89
N ASP A 466 -20.41 32.19 -2.05
CA ASP A 466 -21.56 32.94 -2.58
C ASP A 466 -22.84 32.63 -1.78
N ASP A 467 -23.00 31.40 -1.31
CA ASP A 467 -24.13 30.94 -0.51
C ASP A 467 -23.68 30.13 0.72
N PRO A 468 -23.24 30.80 1.82
CA PRO A 468 -22.74 30.13 3.03
C PRO A 468 -23.75 29.21 3.74
N ALA A 469 -25.04 29.28 3.37
CA ALA A 469 -26.06 28.40 3.90
C ALA A 469 -26.03 27.00 3.25
N HIS A 470 -25.48 26.89 2.03
CA HIS A 470 -25.42 25.63 1.27
C HIS A 470 -24.00 25.28 0.79
N GLN A 471 -23.02 26.17 1.01
CA GLN A 471 -21.63 26.00 0.62
C GLN A 471 -20.71 26.11 1.82
N THR A 472 -19.60 25.38 1.76
CA THR A 472 -18.51 25.43 2.73
C THR A 472 -17.16 25.37 2.02
N ASN A 473 -16.14 25.92 2.65
CA ASN A 473 -14.76 25.82 2.18
C ASN A 473 -14.07 24.55 2.68
N PHE A 474 -14.53 23.96 3.79
CA PHE A 474 -13.81 22.91 4.47
C PHE A 474 -14.59 21.60 4.47
N GLU A 475 -13.90 20.50 4.20
CA GLU A 475 -14.43 19.16 4.37
C GLU A 475 -14.34 18.72 5.83
N ASN A 476 -15.40 18.09 6.33
CA ASN A 476 -15.46 17.49 7.66
C ASN A 476 -15.00 16.03 7.57
N CYS A 477 -13.69 15.81 7.62
CA CYS A 477 -13.10 14.48 7.47
C CYS A 477 -13.15 13.71 8.79
N VAL A 478 -14.15 12.83 8.87
CA VAL A 478 -14.38 11.88 9.95
C VAL A 478 -13.98 10.47 9.50
N ALA A 479 -14.16 9.48 10.38
CA ALA A 479 -13.80 8.08 10.13
C ALA A 479 -14.81 7.38 9.19
N ASP A 480 -15.01 7.91 7.98
CA ASP A 480 -15.94 7.40 6.96
C ASP A 480 -15.25 6.67 5.80
N VAL A 481 -13.98 6.94 5.52
CA VAL A 481 -13.12 6.13 4.62
C VAL A 481 -11.71 5.94 5.18
N ASN A 482 -11.20 6.94 5.87
CA ASN A 482 -9.88 6.96 6.49
C ASN A 482 -10.06 6.89 8.02
N ILE A 483 -9.68 5.78 8.64
CA ILE A 483 -9.76 5.59 10.10
C ILE A 483 -8.34 5.77 10.66
N PRO A 484 -8.14 6.65 11.66
CA PRO A 484 -9.12 7.26 12.57
C PRO A 484 -9.75 8.58 12.08
N VAL A 485 -10.72 9.11 12.84
CA VAL A 485 -11.20 10.51 12.72
C VAL A 485 -10.00 11.45 12.81
N GLY A 486 -10.01 12.62 12.15
CA GLY A 486 -8.97 13.55 12.54
C GLY A 486 -8.66 14.82 11.81
N GLU A 487 -9.42 15.35 10.85
CA GLU A 487 -9.10 16.70 10.32
C GLU A 487 -10.29 17.46 9.74
N VAL A 488 -10.09 18.76 9.55
CA VAL A 488 -10.88 19.57 8.62
C VAL A 488 -9.93 20.17 7.61
N PHE A 489 -10.24 20.07 6.32
CA PHE A 489 -9.30 20.46 5.27
C PHE A 489 -9.96 21.19 4.11
N THR A 490 -9.16 21.92 3.35
CA THR A 490 -9.59 22.68 2.16
C THR A 490 -8.50 22.68 1.10
N SER A 491 -8.88 22.79 -0.18
CA SER A 491 -7.94 23.27 -1.20
C SER A 491 -7.94 24.80 -1.18
N PRO A 492 -6.83 25.48 -0.86
CA PRO A 492 -6.83 26.93 -0.74
C PRO A 492 -6.79 27.62 -2.12
N GLU A 493 -7.21 28.89 -2.16
CA GLU A 493 -6.88 29.75 -3.29
C GLU A 493 -5.36 30.01 -3.28
N LEU A 494 -4.70 29.81 -4.42
CA LEU A 494 -3.25 30.03 -4.50
C LEU A 494 -2.95 31.53 -4.41
N GLU A 495 -3.61 32.35 -5.22
CA GLU A 495 -3.44 33.80 -5.22
C GLU A 495 -3.80 34.41 -3.85
N GLY A 496 -2.85 35.08 -3.21
CA GLY A 496 -3.02 35.63 -1.86
C GLY A 496 -2.57 34.69 -0.73
N THR A 497 -2.27 33.42 -1.00
CA THR A 497 -1.60 32.53 -0.04
C THR A 497 -0.10 32.80 -0.01
N ASN A 498 0.42 33.32 1.11
CA ASN A 498 1.80 33.82 1.20
C ASN A 498 2.40 33.63 2.59
N GLY A 499 3.70 33.37 2.65
CA GLY A 499 4.45 33.35 3.91
C GLY A 499 5.48 32.24 4.00
N VAL A 500 5.85 31.88 5.23
CA VAL A 500 6.84 30.85 5.54
C VAL A 500 6.20 29.75 6.35
N LEU A 501 6.35 28.51 5.89
CA LEU A 501 6.09 27.30 6.64
C LEU A 501 7.43 26.77 7.17
N HIS A 502 7.52 26.54 8.47
CA HIS A 502 8.71 25.97 9.10
C HIS A 502 8.32 24.88 10.09
N VAL A 503 9.09 23.79 10.14
CA VAL A 503 8.95 22.72 11.15
C VAL A 503 10.34 22.31 11.61
N THR A 504 10.57 22.26 12.94
CA THR A 504 11.93 21.98 13.44
C THR A 504 12.35 20.54 13.14
N GLN A 505 11.39 19.61 13.12
CA GLN A 505 11.61 18.23 12.70
C GLN A 505 10.31 17.63 12.15
N VAL A 506 10.40 16.97 11.00
CA VAL A 506 9.28 16.24 10.39
C VAL A 506 9.80 15.02 9.64
N TYR A 507 8.97 13.98 9.50
CA TYR A 507 9.27 12.80 8.70
C TYR A 507 8.27 12.75 7.54
N LEU A 508 8.78 12.73 6.30
CA LEU A 508 7.98 12.71 5.08
C LEU A 508 8.46 11.53 4.23
N ASN A 509 7.57 10.62 3.84
CA ASN A 509 7.93 9.43 3.04
C ASN A 509 9.12 8.64 3.62
N GLU A 510 9.07 8.33 4.93
CA GLU A 510 10.13 7.64 5.69
C GLU A 510 11.46 8.41 5.83
N LEU A 511 11.55 9.62 5.30
CA LEU A 511 12.73 10.48 5.35
C LEU A 511 12.59 11.57 6.40
N GLY A 512 13.58 11.73 7.27
CA GLY A 512 13.59 12.78 8.30
C GLY A 512 14.15 14.10 7.77
N TYR A 513 13.49 15.21 8.11
CA TYR A 513 13.92 16.57 7.78
C TYR A 513 14.12 17.39 9.06
N ARG A 514 15.23 18.11 9.15
CA ARG A 514 15.54 19.02 10.26
C ARG A 514 15.41 20.47 9.80
N ASN A 515 14.70 21.30 10.56
CA ASN A 515 14.41 22.71 10.23
C ASN A 515 13.94 22.87 8.79
N LEU A 516 12.94 22.09 8.37
CA LEU A 516 12.38 22.19 7.04
C LEU A 516 11.66 23.54 6.93
N GLU A 517 12.07 24.35 5.97
CA GLU A 517 11.49 25.66 5.68
C GLU A 517 11.05 25.73 4.22
N MET A 518 9.85 26.24 3.97
CA MET A 518 9.33 26.55 2.65
C MET A 518 8.68 27.93 2.65
N LYS A 519 9.05 28.76 1.68
CA LYS A 519 8.43 30.07 1.44
C LYS A 519 7.48 29.99 0.27
N PHE A 520 6.29 30.56 0.44
CA PHE A 520 5.23 30.62 -0.54
C PHE A 520 4.96 32.06 -1.01
N GLU A 521 4.83 32.23 -2.32
CA GLU A 521 4.25 33.42 -2.95
C GLU A 521 3.13 33.00 -3.89
N ASP A 522 1.93 33.56 -3.68
CA ASP A 522 0.69 33.17 -4.36
C ASP A 522 0.52 31.65 -4.45
N GLY A 523 0.65 31.00 -3.28
CA GLY A 523 0.42 29.58 -3.08
C GLY A 523 1.48 28.68 -3.70
N LYS A 524 2.58 29.22 -4.24
CA LYS A 524 3.65 28.43 -4.87
C LYS A 524 4.96 28.57 -4.13
N ILE A 525 5.70 27.47 -4.05
CA ILE A 525 7.02 27.45 -3.40
C ILE A 525 8.00 28.31 -4.20
N VAL A 526 8.58 29.32 -3.57
CA VAL A 526 9.61 30.19 -4.17
C VAL A 526 11.02 29.96 -3.61
N SER A 527 11.11 29.38 -2.41
CA SER A 527 12.37 28.94 -1.83
C SER A 527 12.13 27.88 -0.75
N TYR A 528 13.11 27.00 -0.57
CA TYR A 528 13.05 25.95 0.44
C TYR A 528 14.46 25.62 0.93
N THR A 529 14.55 25.12 2.16
CA THR A 529 15.81 24.60 2.74
C THR A 529 15.52 23.66 3.91
N CYS A 530 16.53 22.91 4.33
CA CYS A 530 16.56 22.18 5.59
C CYS A 530 17.98 22.21 6.18
N SER A 531 18.19 21.53 7.31
CA SER A 531 19.46 21.43 8.05
C SER A 531 19.89 19.97 8.25
N ASN A 532 19.64 19.12 7.24
CA ASN A 532 20.05 17.72 7.26
C ASN A 532 21.56 17.56 7.04
N PHE A 533 22.16 18.42 6.21
CA PHE A 533 23.56 18.40 5.80
C PHE A 533 24.25 19.75 6.07
N ASP A 534 25.58 19.76 6.12
CA ASP A 534 26.36 20.99 6.36
C ASP A 534 26.26 21.98 5.19
N ALA A 535 26.09 21.48 3.96
CA ALA A 535 26.01 22.31 2.75
C ALA A 535 24.56 22.61 2.36
N GLU A 536 24.25 23.90 2.16
CA GLU A 536 22.90 24.37 1.75
C GLU A 536 22.43 23.74 0.43
N GLU A 537 23.33 23.57 -0.54
CA GLU A 537 23.01 22.94 -1.82
C GLU A 537 22.59 21.47 -1.67
N GLU A 538 23.17 20.74 -0.71
CA GLU A 538 22.78 19.35 -0.42
C GLU A 538 21.39 19.29 0.23
N ASN A 539 21.09 20.23 1.14
CA ASN A 539 19.76 20.36 1.74
C ASN A 539 18.68 20.68 0.71
N LYS A 540 18.95 21.63 -0.20
CA LYS A 540 18.04 21.95 -1.30
C LYS A 540 17.85 20.78 -2.24
N LYS A 541 18.94 20.10 -2.62
CA LYS A 541 18.85 18.92 -3.48
C LYS A 541 18.01 17.81 -2.84
N TYR A 542 18.17 17.59 -1.54
CA TYR A 542 17.41 16.60 -0.79
C TYR A 542 15.90 16.87 -0.85
N ILE A 543 15.48 18.12 -0.67
CA ILE A 543 14.07 18.53 -0.78
C ILE A 543 13.59 18.44 -2.25
N TYR A 544 14.41 18.87 -3.21
CA TYR A 544 14.07 18.82 -4.63
C TYR A 544 13.79 17.39 -5.11
N ASP A 545 14.63 16.44 -4.72
CA ASP A 545 14.50 15.05 -5.14
C ASP A 545 13.31 14.33 -4.48
N ASN A 546 13.06 14.61 -3.20
CA ASN A 546 12.18 13.77 -2.36
C ASN A 546 10.85 14.40 -1.97
N VAL A 547 10.73 15.74 -1.97
CA VAL A 547 9.48 16.45 -1.64
C VAL A 547 8.90 17.14 -2.87
N LEU A 548 9.73 17.79 -3.68
CA LEU A 548 9.27 18.43 -4.92
C LEU A 548 9.20 17.44 -6.09
N HIS A 549 9.63 16.19 -5.90
CA HIS A 549 9.66 15.16 -6.95
C HIS A 549 10.29 15.65 -8.27
N LYS A 550 11.33 16.49 -8.16
CA LYS A 550 12.06 17.13 -9.27
C LYS A 550 11.23 18.12 -10.09
N HIS A 551 10.20 18.71 -9.51
CA HIS A 551 9.53 19.90 -10.02
C HIS A 551 10.24 21.17 -9.52
N ASP A 552 10.27 22.22 -10.35
CA ASP A 552 10.87 23.51 -9.97
C ASP A 552 10.09 24.20 -8.83
N THR A 553 8.79 23.95 -8.75
CA THR A 553 7.88 24.46 -7.73
C THR A 553 6.67 23.54 -7.64
N LEU A 554 6.03 23.51 -6.47
CA LEU A 554 4.71 22.91 -6.26
C LEU A 554 3.74 23.98 -5.72
N PRO A 555 2.43 23.85 -5.98
CA PRO A 555 1.42 24.65 -5.31
C PRO A 555 1.10 24.09 -3.91
N MET A 556 0.48 24.91 -3.06
CA MET A 556 -0.17 24.46 -1.82
C MET A 556 -1.50 23.80 -2.20
N GLY A 557 -1.50 22.47 -2.22
CA GLY A 557 -2.66 21.67 -2.61
C GLY A 557 -3.72 21.62 -1.51
N GLU A 558 -3.31 21.72 -0.26
CA GLU A 558 -4.18 21.58 0.91
C GLU A 558 -3.73 22.46 2.07
N PHE A 559 -4.72 22.95 2.82
CA PHE A 559 -4.55 23.40 4.19
C PHE A 559 -5.55 22.67 5.10
N ALA A 560 -5.06 22.14 6.21
CA ALA A 560 -5.88 21.36 7.12
C ALA A 560 -5.53 21.62 8.59
N ILE A 561 -6.51 21.34 9.45
CA ILE A 561 -6.37 21.34 10.91
C ILE A 561 -6.68 19.94 11.40
N GLY A 562 -5.62 19.18 11.68
CA GLY A 562 -5.75 17.91 12.38
C GLY A 562 -6.39 18.11 13.76
N THR A 563 -7.31 17.23 14.16
CA THR A 563 -8.06 17.26 15.41
C THR A 563 -7.79 16.05 16.29
N ASN A 564 -6.97 15.08 15.84
CA ASN A 564 -6.68 13.86 16.61
C ASN A 564 -5.54 14.08 17.62
N THR A 565 -5.84 14.82 18.68
CA THR A 565 -4.89 15.12 19.76
C THR A 565 -4.49 13.88 20.56
N ARG A 566 -5.32 12.82 20.55
CA ARG A 566 -4.99 11.52 21.16
C ARG A 566 -3.86 10.82 20.39
N ALA A 567 -3.97 10.74 19.06
CA ALA A 567 -2.93 10.18 18.21
C ALA A 567 -1.61 10.96 18.33
N PHE A 568 -1.69 12.30 18.41
CA PHE A 568 -0.54 13.14 18.69
C PHE A 568 0.17 12.76 20.00
N VAL A 569 -0.58 12.67 21.10
CA VAL A 569 -0.03 12.31 22.41
C VAL A 569 0.50 10.88 22.43
N MET A 570 -0.15 9.93 21.76
CA MET A 570 0.34 8.58 21.56
C MET A 570 1.72 8.59 20.87
N GLY A 571 1.87 9.35 19.78
CA GLY A 571 3.13 9.48 19.05
C GLY A 571 4.28 10.00 19.92
N GLN A 572 4.01 10.98 20.78
CA GLN A 572 5.00 11.53 21.73
C GLN A 572 5.31 10.55 22.86
N LYS A 573 4.29 10.00 23.51
CA LYS A 573 4.40 9.12 24.69
C LYS A 573 5.28 7.91 24.41
N TYR A 574 5.13 7.30 23.23
CA TYR A 574 5.89 6.13 22.84
C TYR A 574 7.10 6.45 21.95
N SER A 575 7.32 7.72 21.59
CA SER A 575 8.38 8.14 20.66
C SER A 575 8.31 7.39 19.33
N ILE A 576 7.12 7.40 18.72
CA ILE A 576 6.80 6.70 17.47
C ILE A 576 6.22 7.62 16.40
N ALA A 577 6.29 8.94 16.58
CA ALA A 577 5.73 9.91 15.63
C ALA A 577 6.30 9.74 14.21
N ASP A 578 7.57 9.33 14.10
CA ASP A 578 8.28 9.00 12.87
C ASP A 578 7.86 7.68 12.21
N LYS A 579 7.12 6.84 12.95
CA LYS A 579 6.64 5.53 12.52
C LYS A 579 5.13 5.51 12.25
N LEU A 580 4.43 6.60 12.56
CA LEU A 580 3.00 6.69 12.26
C LEU A 580 2.80 6.75 10.74
N PRO A 581 1.87 5.97 10.18
CA PRO A 581 1.55 6.07 8.77
C PRO A 581 0.93 7.44 8.49
N ILE A 582 1.05 7.91 7.25
CA ILE A 582 0.51 9.23 6.82
C ILE A 582 -0.96 9.36 7.25
N LEU A 583 -1.74 8.29 7.05
CA LEU A 583 -3.14 8.13 7.49
C LEU A 583 -3.42 8.61 8.93
N ILE A 584 -2.48 8.40 9.86
CA ILE A 584 -2.59 8.85 11.25
C ILE A 584 -1.83 10.16 11.46
N ALA A 585 -0.64 10.31 10.87
CA ALA A 585 0.26 11.43 11.10
C ALA A 585 -0.33 12.79 10.69
N GLU A 586 -1.02 12.87 9.56
CA GLU A 586 -1.68 14.08 9.05
C GLU A 586 -2.71 14.63 10.07
N LYS A 587 -3.39 13.73 10.79
CA LYS A 587 -4.43 14.04 11.77
C LYS A 587 -3.89 14.57 13.11
N THR A 588 -2.57 14.58 13.30
CA THR A 588 -1.93 14.93 14.59
C THR A 588 -1.59 16.40 14.77
N GLY A 589 -2.00 17.28 13.85
CA GLY A 589 -1.80 18.73 13.94
C GLY A 589 -2.23 19.44 12.66
N PRO A 590 -2.16 20.78 12.61
CA PRO A 590 -2.36 21.48 11.35
C PRO A 590 -1.25 21.13 10.36
N HIS A 591 -1.63 20.92 9.11
CA HIS A 591 -0.71 20.55 8.05
C HIS A 591 -1.03 21.27 6.75
N PHE A 592 -0.03 21.25 5.87
CA PHE A 592 -0.06 21.88 4.57
C PHE A 592 0.48 20.88 3.57
N ALA A 593 -0.29 20.57 2.53
CA ALA A 593 0.18 19.71 1.47
C ALA A 593 0.81 20.53 0.35
N VAL A 594 2.00 20.11 -0.08
CA VAL A 594 2.61 20.61 -1.32
C VAL A 594 2.35 19.61 -2.45
N GLY A 595 1.88 20.10 -3.59
CA GLY A 595 1.50 19.28 -4.74
C GLY A 595 0.04 19.45 -5.15
N ASP A 596 -0.57 18.37 -5.64
CA ASP A 596 -1.95 18.35 -6.11
C ASP A 596 -2.95 18.54 -4.97
N THR A 597 -4.17 18.98 -5.30
CA THR A 597 -5.29 19.03 -4.34
C THR A 597 -5.69 17.62 -3.89
N CYS A 598 -6.26 17.45 -2.69
CA CYS A 598 -6.83 16.18 -2.22
C CYS A 598 -7.91 15.61 -3.15
N TYR A 599 -8.53 16.50 -3.92
CA TYR A 599 -9.54 16.19 -4.93
C TYR A 599 -8.98 15.86 -6.32
N SER A 600 -7.68 15.60 -6.44
CA SER A 600 -7.05 15.34 -7.74
C SER A 600 -7.82 14.29 -8.56
N HIS A 601 -8.22 14.69 -9.78
CA HIS A 601 -9.08 13.93 -10.70
C HIS A 601 -10.55 13.74 -10.28
N ALA A 602 -10.97 14.29 -9.14
CA ALA A 602 -12.32 14.25 -8.61
C ALA A 602 -12.91 15.66 -8.38
N GLU A 603 -12.25 16.74 -8.82
CA GLU A 603 -12.65 18.12 -8.52
C GLU A 603 -14.04 18.49 -9.08
N ASP A 604 -14.43 17.86 -10.19
CA ASP A 604 -15.72 18.07 -10.85
C ASP A 604 -16.84 17.17 -10.28
N VAL A 605 -16.55 16.34 -9.27
CA VAL A 605 -17.55 15.53 -8.54
C VAL A 605 -18.04 16.32 -7.32
N PRO A 606 -19.35 16.62 -7.22
CA PRO A 606 -19.90 17.28 -6.03
C PRO A 606 -19.69 16.42 -4.78
N MET A 607 -19.24 17.06 -3.71
CA MET A 607 -19.08 16.43 -2.40
C MET A 607 -19.78 17.29 -1.33
N TYR A 608 -20.44 16.62 -0.39
CA TYR A 608 -21.26 17.24 0.64
C TYR A 608 -20.81 16.80 2.02
N ASN A 609 -20.66 17.77 2.91
CA ASN A 609 -20.40 17.50 4.32
C ASN A 609 -21.61 16.87 5.01
N PRO A 610 -21.44 16.29 6.22
CA PRO A 610 -22.54 15.75 7.02
C PRO A 610 -23.64 16.76 7.38
N ASP A 611 -23.37 18.06 7.31
CA ASP A 611 -24.36 19.14 7.50
C ASP A 611 -25.18 19.43 6.23
N GLY A 612 -24.87 18.78 5.11
CA GLY A 612 -25.52 18.91 3.81
C GLY A 612 -24.97 20.03 2.93
N LYS A 613 -23.95 20.77 3.36
CA LYS A 613 -23.32 21.81 2.52
C LYS A 613 -22.37 21.20 1.51
N GLU A 614 -22.36 21.75 0.30
CA GLU A 614 -21.38 21.37 -0.73
C GLU A 614 -20.02 22.00 -0.39
N CYS A 615 -18.97 21.18 -0.33
CA CYS A 615 -17.60 21.70 -0.28
C CYS A 615 -17.20 22.19 -1.67
N ILE A 616 -17.05 23.50 -1.83
CA ILE A 616 -16.76 24.12 -3.14
C ILE A 616 -15.26 24.29 -3.42
N ALA A 617 -14.44 24.28 -2.37
CA ALA A 617 -13.00 24.50 -2.44
C ALA A 617 -12.27 23.21 -2.84
N ARG A 618 -12.53 22.76 -4.08
CA ARG A 618 -11.99 21.51 -4.63
C ARG A 618 -10.89 21.71 -5.67
N ASP A 619 -10.80 22.90 -6.25
CA ASP A 619 -9.79 23.23 -7.26
C ASP A 619 -9.08 24.56 -6.97
N ASN A 620 -7.93 24.73 -7.60
CA ASN A 620 -7.11 25.92 -7.48
C ASN A 620 -6.60 26.33 -8.87
N SER A 621 -5.85 27.44 -8.96
CA SER A 621 -5.43 27.96 -10.27
C SER A 621 -4.50 27.01 -11.06
N CYS A 622 -3.86 26.04 -10.42
CA CYS A 622 -3.15 24.95 -11.09
C CYS A 622 -4.10 23.84 -11.55
N SER A 623 -4.90 23.24 -10.65
CA SER A 623 -5.78 22.10 -11.02
C SER A 623 -6.90 22.49 -11.98
N LEU A 624 -7.31 23.77 -12.02
CA LEU A 624 -8.22 24.32 -13.03
C LEU A 624 -7.68 24.21 -14.46
N LEU A 625 -6.36 24.13 -14.63
CA LEU A 625 -5.75 23.89 -15.95
C LEU A 625 -6.21 22.56 -16.55
N ARG A 626 -6.79 21.62 -15.79
CA ARG A 626 -7.37 20.38 -16.36
C ARG A 626 -8.39 20.65 -17.46
N LYS A 627 -9.07 21.80 -17.40
CA LYS A 627 -10.08 22.24 -18.38
C LYS A 627 -9.47 22.80 -19.67
N THR A 628 -8.20 23.20 -19.67
CA THR A 628 -7.54 23.89 -20.80
C THR A 628 -6.22 23.28 -21.25
N ASP A 629 -5.38 22.83 -20.32
CA ASP A 629 -4.08 22.19 -20.52
C ASP A 629 -3.84 21.16 -19.39
N PHE A 630 -4.37 19.95 -19.58
CA PHE A 630 -4.32 18.86 -18.60
C PHE A 630 -2.89 18.52 -18.16
N SER A 631 -1.89 18.70 -19.03
CA SER A 631 -0.49 18.37 -18.74
C SER A 631 0.15 19.24 -17.66
N LYS A 632 -0.48 20.36 -17.29
CA LYS A 632 0.00 21.30 -16.28
C LYS A 632 -0.87 21.33 -15.01
N ALA A 633 -1.91 20.52 -14.98
CA ALA A 633 -2.89 20.52 -13.89
C ALA A 633 -2.45 19.67 -12.70
N TYR A 634 -1.68 18.61 -12.97
CA TYR A 634 -1.35 17.57 -12.01
C TYR A 634 0.15 17.30 -11.97
N PHE A 635 0.72 17.35 -10.76
CA PHE A 635 2.11 17.08 -10.45
C PHE A 635 2.33 15.61 -10.05
N ASN A 636 1.25 14.88 -9.72
CA ASN A 636 1.26 13.49 -9.26
C ASN A 636 2.04 13.30 -7.95
N CYS A 637 1.99 14.32 -7.09
CA CYS A 637 2.51 14.27 -5.74
C CYS A 637 1.59 15.07 -4.83
N HIS A 638 1.54 14.66 -3.57
CA HIS A 638 0.83 15.33 -2.49
C HIS A 638 1.59 14.96 -1.22
N THR A 639 2.13 15.95 -0.50
CA THR A 639 2.98 15.69 0.66
C THR A 639 2.61 16.61 1.81
N ASP A 640 2.05 16.01 2.86
CA ASP A 640 1.58 16.67 4.06
C ASP A 640 2.71 17.01 5.02
N ILE A 641 2.82 18.30 5.35
CA ILE A 641 3.81 18.81 6.30
C ILE A 641 3.08 19.27 7.55
N THR A 642 3.06 18.41 8.57
CA THR A 642 2.37 18.67 9.85
C THR A 642 3.23 19.49 10.82
N ILE A 643 2.65 20.56 11.38
CA ILE A 643 3.24 21.32 12.49
C ILE A 643 2.80 20.68 13.81
N PRO A 644 3.73 20.21 14.67
CA PRO A 644 3.39 19.68 15.99
C PRO A 644 2.72 20.73 16.88
N TYR A 645 1.73 20.35 17.69
CA TYR A 645 1.04 21.28 18.61
C TYR A 645 1.98 22.00 19.60
N TYR A 646 3.11 21.39 19.99
CA TYR A 646 4.06 22.04 20.90
C TYR A 646 4.85 23.17 20.22
N GLU A 647 4.92 23.19 18.88
CA GLU A 647 5.56 24.25 18.09
C GLU A 647 4.57 25.22 17.44
N LEU A 648 3.30 24.85 17.40
CA LEU A 648 2.24 25.69 16.86
C LEU A 648 1.98 26.91 17.76
N GLY A 649 2.02 28.09 17.16
CA GLY A 649 1.54 29.33 17.75
C GLY A 649 0.03 29.42 17.63
N ASP A 650 -0.44 30.39 16.86
CA ASP A 650 -1.86 30.71 16.71
C ASP A 650 -2.38 30.34 15.31
N ILE A 651 -3.64 29.90 15.24
CA ILE A 651 -4.43 29.81 14.01
C ILE A 651 -5.61 30.78 14.15
N THR A 652 -5.64 31.81 13.34
CA THR A 652 -6.65 32.88 13.40
C THR A 652 -7.30 33.09 12.05
N VAL A 653 -8.63 33.01 12.01
CA VAL A 653 -9.43 33.35 10.83
C VAL A 653 -9.62 34.85 10.78
N ILE A 654 -9.36 35.45 9.61
CA ILE A 654 -9.54 36.89 9.38
C ILE A 654 -10.71 37.06 8.41
N THR A 655 -11.76 37.73 8.87
CA THR A 655 -12.99 37.98 8.11
C THR A 655 -12.83 39.18 7.16
N ALA A 656 -13.78 39.33 6.23
CA ALA A 656 -13.84 40.47 5.31
C ALA A 656 -13.88 41.85 6.01
N ASP A 657 -14.51 41.92 7.20
CA ASP A 657 -14.58 43.12 8.01
C ASP A 657 -13.38 43.30 8.98
N GLY A 658 -12.38 42.42 8.88
CA GLY A 658 -11.13 42.50 9.65
C GLY A 658 -11.24 42.00 11.09
N ARG A 659 -12.31 41.27 11.45
CA ARG A 659 -12.38 40.57 12.74
C ARG A 659 -11.43 39.38 12.72
N GLU A 660 -10.79 39.15 13.85
CA GLU A 660 -9.92 38.00 14.11
C GLU A 660 -10.67 36.99 14.96
N LEU A 661 -10.93 35.81 14.42
CA LEU A 661 -11.61 34.71 15.08
C LEU A 661 -10.60 33.60 15.35
N PRO A 662 -10.16 33.40 16.61
CA PRO A 662 -9.15 32.40 16.90
C PRO A 662 -9.72 30.98 16.86
N ILE A 663 -8.99 30.08 16.21
CA ILE A 663 -9.26 28.62 16.25
C ILE A 663 -8.35 27.96 17.28
N ILE A 664 -7.06 28.28 17.20
CA ILE A 664 -6.02 27.80 18.11
C ILE A 664 -5.24 28.99 18.65
N ARG A 665 -4.91 28.96 19.95
CA ARG A 665 -3.96 29.86 20.60
C ARG A 665 -2.86 29.06 21.28
N GLU A 666 -1.61 29.35 20.97
CA GLU A 666 -0.43 28.66 21.52
C GLU A 666 -0.57 27.12 21.49
N GLY A 667 -1.03 26.57 20.37
CA GLY A 667 -1.22 25.13 20.17
C GLY A 667 -2.45 24.51 20.86
N ARG A 668 -3.35 25.31 21.46
CA ARG A 668 -4.58 24.85 22.11
C ARG A 668 -5.84 25.35 21.40
N PHE A 669 -6.85 24.49 21.26
CA PHE A 669 -8.13 24.86 20.65
C PHE A 669 -8.91 25.82 21.55
N VAL A 670 -9.50 26.88 20.98
CA VAL A 670 -10.24 27.91 21.74
C VAL A 670 -11.65 28.18 21.23
N VAL A 671 -12.09 27.46 20.20
CA VAL A 671 -13.47 27.54 19.69
C VAL A 671 -14.40 26.84 20.68
N GLU A 672 -15.55 27.45 20.97
CA GLU A 672 -16.59 26.82 21.80
C GLU A 672 -17.00 25.47 21.20
N GLY A 673 -17.03 24.43 22.02
CA GLY A 673 -17.34 23.05 21.58
C GLY A 673 -16.12 22.22 21.21
N THR A 674 -14.89 22.77 21.28
CA THR A 674 -13.64 22.03 21.00
C THR A 674 -12.86 21.61 22.25
N GLU A 675 -13.44 21.80 23.44
CA GLU A 675 -12.76 21.60 24.72
C GLU A 675 -12.25 20.16 24.90
N GLU A 676 -12.94 19.18 24.32
CA GLU A 676 -12.55 17.77 24.37
C GLU A 676 -11.16 17.54 23.78
N LEU A 677 -10.81 18.23 22.69
CA LEU A 677 -9.52 18.07 22.00
C LEU A 677 -8.35 18.42 22.93
N ASN A 678 -8.54 19.41 23.80
CA ASN A 678 -7.49 19.85 24.73
C ASN A 678 -7.26 18.86 25.88
N LYS A 679 -8.22 18.00 26.22
CA LYS A 679 -8.08 17.06 27.34
C LYS A 679 -6.94 16.08 27.13
N ALA A 680 -6.76 15.57 25.91
CA ALA A 680 -5.66 14.67 25.60
C ALA A 680 -4.30 15.37 25.76
N LEU A 681 -4.19 16.63 25.31
CA LEU A 681 -2.99 17.46 25.39
C LEU A 681 -2.60 17.87 26.83
N ASP A 682 -3.47 17.62 27.82
CA ASP A 682 -3.24 17.91 29.24
C ASP A 682 -2.82 16.66 30.05
N MET A 683 -2.86 15.48 29.43
CA MET A 683 -2.42 14.20 30.01
C MET A 683 -0.93 13.98 29.78
#